data_AF-A0A6C1S0V2-F1
#
_entry.id   AF-A0A6C1S0V2-F1
#
_cell.length_a   1.000
_cell.length_b   1.000
_cell.length_c   1.000
_cell.angle_alpha   90.00
_cell.angle_beta   90.00
_cell.angle_gamma   90.00
#
_symmetry.space_group_name_H-M   'P 1'
#
loop_
_entity.id
_entity.type
_entity.pdbx_description
1 polymer ?
#
loop_
_entity_poly.entity_id
_entity_poly.type
_entity_poly.pdbx_seq_one_letter_code
_entity_poly.pdbx_strand_id
1 'polypeptide(L)'
;MRVLRFASVFLIIPFFLPGLLRSQVPEGGTMMNATSGTTWRQIGKGEVTEITYGGQDARAQGFFLDDWTPKTIEITDFDEVIQTTEEATVTVSVRADSVITRVSPFVYGHNAAAWGGKLNESSRALENIQNLSPNVIRWPGGSMSNNYFWNASSRATCPPDLPPDFEYRALHYGSNNQDWTMSVDNYYDLLEKTNSEGSISINYSYARYGTGDDPVRTAARYAADWVRYDNGRTRFWEIGNENYGSWESGYIIDQSLNQDGQPRLISGELYGKHARVFIKEMRKAARETGHDIKIGVVTRNEHVTYTDNVMNSWNRGMMSQVGDMADFFIPHTYFTPYKENSGVDVILNSETKVKSIRDYIDGGLKNHAGLDPQPIALTEWNIFAEGRMQQVSFINGMHAALVLGEAIKNQYGMTIRWDLVNGWSDGDNHGIFADGEPGIPRYTPRAPFFHMYYFQKFFGDRMVHLAVEGNADVVGYASRFHSGQSGIVLVNKGTAGQVVTINMENFNAGDRYYYYLLTGGNDNGDFSRKVYVNGLTTSYDGGGPDNYSEIIPYGTTIEGDIRLELPGRGTLFVIVEQDTTLPGQTIEFDPLPVKMVGDSDFRLHATASSGLQVKFATTDPQVAVVRHDRVEIIGAGECEIIAYQEGDHATAAVQVSRTLTVQKAGQGISMEPFDETAYGVEFTGDPATVSSGLPARYTSSDHDIAVILDGKIVITGTGTTEITAYQDGNRNFAPAEPVTQTLAVGQGSQEIIMETSAEITFGDTWPGHPATATSGLPVSYTSSNHEVATVKGDSIFIAGAGVTEITASQNGNENWYPATPVVMTLTVLKSGQTINFPKLPEKTVDDADFPAGATASSGLEVTYTSSDTEVAVVSEGMIQITGAGTTTITAMQEGNENYNAAPEVSRELVVLAPTVIDEADPAGDDGINIFPNPASGYVTIITGAGDFVIRIYNQTGVLVYHDPDPPAQLVIPVENLGGNGIYLVRVNSSVKRLVVLD
;
A
#
# COMPACT_ATOMS: atom_id res chain seq x y z
N MET A 1 33.38 26.16 43.81
CA MET A 1 33.99 24.94 44.40
C MET A 1 33.48 23.76 43.59
N ARG A 2 34.29 23.26 42.64
CA ARG A 2 34.97 21.93 42.65
C ARG A 2 33.99 20.73 42.43
N VAL A 3 34.03 19.95 41.34
CA VAL A 3 35.09 19.12 40.66
C VAL A 3 34.84 17.62 40.94
N LEU A 4 34.93 16.60 40.05
CA LEU A 4 35.37 16.41 38.63
C LEU A 4 34.32 15.45 37.93
N ARG A 5 34.03 15.46 36.60
CA ARG A 5 34.61 14.72 35.41
C ARG A 5 34.95 13.22 35.60
N PHE A 6 35.06 12.34 34.59
CA PHE A 6 35.12 12.33 33.08
C PHE A 6 34.28 11.11 32.54
N ALA A 7 34.12 10.69 31.26
CA ALA A 7 34.63 10.95 29.88
C ALA A 7 33.44 10.83 28.86
N SER A 8 33.45 10.79 27.49
CA SER A 8 34.41 10.57 26.36
C SER A 8 34.84 9.08 26.15
N VAL A 9 35.04 8.45 24.96
CA VAL A 9 35.19 8.74 23.49
C VAL A 9 34.59 7.50 22.73
N PHE A 10 33.87 7.45 21.58
CA PHE A 10 33.88 8.04 20.20
C PHE A 10 34.49 7.11 19.09
N LEU A 11 33.75 6.96 17.95
CA LEU A 11 34.20 6.76 16.54
C LEU A 11 34.50 5.35 15.87
N ILE A 12 33.91 5.18 14.65
CA ILE A 12 34.29 4.43 13.41
C ILE A 12 34.01 2.90 13.20
N ILE A 13 33.56 2.62 11.96
CA ILE A 13 33.31 1.35 11.22
C ILE A 13 34.17 1.40 9.93
N PRO A 14 34.90 0.34 9.48
CA PRO A 14 34.47 -0.37 8.25
C PRO A 14 34.90 -1.86 8.03
N PHE A 15 34.22 -2.45 7.04
CA PHE A 15 34.32 -3.74 6.31
C PHE A 15 35.71 -4.33 5.97
N PHE A 16 35.77 -5.66 5.74
CA PHE A 16 35.95 -6.27 4.39
C PHE A 16 35.66 -7.80 4.32
N LEU A 17 35.39 -8.30 3.11
CA LEU A 17 35.19 -9.70 2.68
C LEU A 17 36.55 -10.36 2.26
N PRO A 18 36.63 -11.63 1.75
CA PRO A 18 35.78 -12.83 1.91
C PRO A 18 36.61 -14.11 2.29
N GLY A 19 36.00 -15.31 2.25
CA GLY A 19 36.73 -16.60 2.33
C GLY A 19 35.96 -17.78 1.71
N LEU A 20 36.63 -18.63 0.91
CA LEU A 20 36.01 -19.62 0.03
C LEU A 20 36.92 -20.88 -0.07
N LEU A 21 36.38 -22.11 0.08
CA LEU A 21 36.72 -23.34 -0.68
C LEU A 21 36.43 -24.69 0.03
N ARG A 22 35.96 -25.66 -0.80
CA ARG A 22 36.02 -27.14 -0.68
C ARG A 22 35.18 -27.82 0.43
N SER A 23 34.37 -28.89 0.25
CA SER A 23 34.03 -29.89 -0.80
C SER A 23 34.45 -31.32 -0.42
N GLN A 24 33.53 -32.31 -0.55
CA GLN A 24 33.69 -33.70 -1.05
C GLN A 24 32.53 -34.59 -0.49
N VAL A 25 31.66 -35.18 -1.35
CA VAL A 25 31.64 -36.62 -1.79
C VAL A 25 30.83 -37.54 -0.82
N PRO A 26 30.13 -38.63 -1.24
CA PRO A 26 30.06 -39.27 -2.57
C PRO A 26 28.64 -39.40 -3.20
N GLU A 27 28.62 -39.90 -4.44
CA GLU A 27 27.45 -40.51 -5.11
C GLU A 27 27.17 -41.93 -4.59
N GLY A 28 25.98 -42.51 -4.88
CA GLY A 28 25.75 -43.95 -4.70
C GLY A 28 24.29 -44.39 -4.63
N GLY A 29 23.60 -44.52 -5.77
CA GLY A 29 22.21 -44.96 -5.82
C GLY A 29 21.77 -45.51 -7.18
N THR A 30 22.08 -46.78 -7.48
CA THR A 30 21.67 -47.44 -8.73
C THR A 30 20.18 -47.77 -8.71
N MET A 31 19.38 -47.05 -9.51
CA MET A 31 18.03 -47.47 -9.90
C MET A 31 18.12 -48.67 -10.86
N MET A 32 17.28 -49.69 -10.65
CA MET A 32 17.24 -50.88 -11.52
C MET A 32 16.33 -50.65 -12.72
N ASN A 33 16.77 -51.04 -13.91
CA ASN A 33 15.87 -51.19 -15.06
C ASN A 33 14.92 -52.38 -14.83
N ALA A 34 13.62 -52.13 -14.89
CA ALA A 34 12.58 -53.13 -15.14
C ALA A 34 12.03 -52.91 -16.55
N THR A 35 11.70 -54.00 -17.25
CA THR A 35 11.30 -53.98 -18.67
C THR A 35 9.78 -54.00 -18.88
N SER A 36 9.37 -53.76 -20.13
CA SER A 36 8.01 -53.90 -20.68
C SER A 36 6.91 -53.02 -20.03
N GLY A 37 6.90 -51.76 -20.45
CA GLY A 37 5.68 -50.96 -20.63
C GLY A 37 5.78 -50.22 -21.97
N THR A 38 4.66 -49.87 -22.60
CA THR A 38 4.64 -49.11 -23.86
C THR A 38 5.42 -47.80 -23.70
N THR A 39 6.49 -47.63 -24.47
CA THR A 39 7.42 -46.50 -24.26
C THR A 39 6.89 -45.20 -24.85
N TRP A 40 6.05 -44.52 -24.07
CA TRP A 40 5.66 -43.12 -24.29
C TRP A 40 6.88 -42.19 -24.23
N ARG A 41 7.62 -42.11 -25.34
CA ARG A 41 8.62 -41.05 -25.53
C ARG A 41 7.92 -39.75 -25.88
N GLN A 42 7.67 -38.93 -24.86
CA GLN A 42 7.86 -37.50 -25.05
C GLN A 42 9.35 -37.31 -25.41
N ILE A 43 9.66 -37.15 -26.70
CA ILE A 43 11.03 -36.92 -27.16
C ILE A 43 11.43 -35.53 -26.68
N GLY A 44 12.17 -35.48 -25.58
CA GLY A 44 12.52 -34.23 -24.91
C GLY A 44 13.40 -33.31 -25.78
N LYS A 45 13.10 -32.02 -25.70
CA LYS A 45 13.93 -30.86 -26.13
C LYS A 45 14.98 -31.17 -27.21
N GLY A 46 14.52 -31.43 -28.44
CA GLY A 46 15.29 -30.99 -29.60
C GLY A 46 15.31 -29.46 -29.64
N GLU A 47 16.34 -28.85 -30.22
CA GLU A 47 16.41 -27.41 -30.40
C GLU A 47 15.35 -26.97 -31.43
N VAL A 48 14.23 -26.45 -30.94
CA VAL A 48 13.16 -25.84 -31.73
C VAL A 48 12.98 -24.42 -31.22
N THR A 49 13.30 -23.44 -32.05
CA THR A 49 13.08 -22.02 -31.74
C THR A 49 11.58 -21.71 -31.76
N GLU A 50 11.11 -21.00 -30.72
CA GLU A 50 9.68 -20.70 -30.48
C GLU A 50 9.05 -19.97 -31.67
N ILE A 51 7.79 -20.28 -32.03
CA ILE A 51 7.22 -19.82 -33.32
C ILE A 51 6.00 -18.92 -33.07
N THR A 52 6.10 -17.60 -33.21
CA THR A 52 4.97 -16.67 -33.07
C THR A 52 4.21 -16.48 -34.40
N TYR A 53 2.99 -17.03 -34.51
CA TYR A 53 2.18 -16.96 -35.74
C TYR A 53 1.59 -15.56 -36.03
N GLY A 54 1.92 -15.00 -37.20
CA GLY A 54 1.58 -13.63 -37.61
C GLY A 54 0.17 -13.40 -38.17
N GLY A 55 -0.88 -13.70 -37.40
CA GLY A 55 -2.26 -13.40 -37.81
C GLY A 55 -3.35 -13.77 -36.78
N GLN A 56 -3.92 -12.75 -36.11
CA GLN A 56 -4.93 -12.83 -35.03
C GLN A 56 -4.55 -13.70 -33.79
N ASP A 57 -4.23 -14.98 -33.96
CA ASP A 57 -4.03 -15.97 -32.88
C ASP A 57 -3.04 -15.52 -31.80
N ALA A 58 -1.89 -14.96 -32.20
CA ALA A 58 -0.83 -14.53 -31.30
C ALA A 58 -1.22 -13.39 -30.34
N ARG A 59 -2.40 -12.76 -30.48
CA ARG A 59 -2.89 -11.75 -29.53
C ARG A 59 -3.84 -12.32 -28.47
N ALA A 60 -4.67 -13.31 -28.83
CA ALA A 60 -5.72 -13.82 -27.94
C ALA A 60 -5.18 -14.78 -26.87
N GLN A 61 -4.12 -15.53 -27.17
CA GLN A 61 -3.41 -16.41 -26.22
C GLN A 61 -2.05 -15.85 -25.78
N GLY A 62 -1.37 -15.07 -26.62
CA GLY A 62 -0.10 -14.40 -26.27
C GLY A 62 0.96 -15.35 -25.74
N PHE A 63 1.60 -14.96 -24.62
CA PHE A 63 2.73 -15.68 -24.01
C PHE A 63 2.42 -17.12 -23.55
N PHE A 64 1.14 -17.50 -23.45
CA PHE A 64 0.75 -18.90 -23.20
C PHE A 64 1.08 -19.83 -24.40
N LEU A 65 1.62 -19.30 -25.49
CA LEU A 65 2.11 -20.02 -26.67
C LEU A 65 3.61 -19.82 -26.96
N ASP A 66 4.39 -19.20 -26.05
CA ASP A 66 5.85 -19.04 -26.19
C ASP A 66 6.50 -20.44 -26.28
N ASP A 67 6.50 -21.20 -25.18
CA ASP A 67 7.01 -22.58 -25.08
C ASP A 67 6.07 -23.62 -25.73
N TRP A 68 5.30 -23.24 -26.75
CA TRP A 68 4.46 -24.19 -27.48
C TRP A 68 5.35 -25.23 -28.17
N THR A 69 5.22 -26.49 -27.73
CA THR A 69 5.95 -27.61 -28.31
C THR A 69 5.07 -28.40 -29.27
N PRO A 70 5.58 -28.81 -30.45
CA PRO A 70 4.85 -29.69 -31.34
C PRO A 70 4.58 -31.06 -30.70
N LYS A 71 3.40 -31.63 -30.95
CA LYS A 71 2.95 -32.88 -30.33
C LYS A 71 2.81 -33.98 -31.37
N THR A 72 3.55 -35.06 -31.17
CA THR A 72 3.49 -36.27 -32.00
C THR A 72 2.67 -37.37 -31.32
N ILE A 73 2.14 -38.31 -32.11
CA ILE A 73 1.53 -39.55 -31.66
C ILE A 73 1.91 -40.70 -32.60
N GLU A 74 2.05 -41.88 -32.02
CA GLU A 74 2.30 -43.16 -32.69
C GLU A 74 1.50 -44.21 -31.91
N ILE A 75 0.82 -45.14 -32.60
CA ILE A 75 0.01 -46.19 -31.95
C ILE A 75 0.47 -47.54 -32.51
N THR A 76 1.28 -48.24 -31.73
CA THR A 76 1.80 -49.57 -32.06
C THR A 76 0.92 -50.69 -31.49
N ASP A 77 0.30 -50.43 -30.33
CA ASP A 77 -0.46 -51.40 -29.55
C ASP A 77 -1.95 -50.99 -29.53
N PHE A 78 -2.84 -51.90 -29.90
CA PHE A 78 -4.29 -51.71 -29.96
C PHE A 78 -5.02 -53.05 -29.88
N ASP A 79 -6.27 -53.05 -29.40
CA ASP A 79 -7.18 -54.19 -29.49
C ASP A 79 -7.93 -54.17 -30.84
N GLU A 80 -7.74 -55.19 -31.67
CA GLU A 80 -8.36 -55.29 -33.00
C GLU A 80 -9.89 -55.45 -32.90
N VAL A 81 -10.64 -54.54 -33.53
CA VAL A 81 -12.11 -54.58 -33.62
C VAL A 81 -12.57 -54.52 -35.08
N ILE A 82 -13.86 -54.79 -35.32
CA ILE A 82 -14.48 -54.70 -36.64
C ILE A 82 -15.28 -53.39 -36.72
N GLN A 83 -15.09 -52.61 -37.78
CA GLN A 83 -15.90 -51.42 -38.06
C GLN A 83 -17.40 -51.77 -38.14
N THR A 84 -18.27 -50.93 -37.58
CA THR A 84 -19.73 -51.16 -37.63
C THR A 84 -20.26 -51.01 -39.06
N THR A 85 -21.13 -51.94 -39.48
CA THR A 85 -21.76 -51.93 -40.82
C THR A 85 -23.14 -51.26 -40.83
N GLU A 86 -23.59 -50.73 -39.71
CA GLU A 86 -24.84 -49.98 -39.61
C GLU A 86 -24.76 -48.65 -40.38
N GLU A 87 -25.92 -48.09 -40.75
CA GLU A 87 -25.98 -46.83 -41.49
C GLU A 87 -25.80 -45.63 -40.55
N ALA A 88 -25.02 -44.65 -41.01
CA ALA A 88 -24.69 -43.47 -40.23
C ALA A 88 -25.93 -42.60 -39.94
N THR A 89 -26.16 -42.28 -38.67
CA THR A 89 -27.21 -41.35 -38.22
C THR A 89 -26.69 -39.92 -38.07
N VAL A 90 -25.37 -39.75 -38.03
CA VAL A 90 -24.66 -38.49 -37.85
C VAL A 90 -23.42 -38.45 -38.74
N THR A 91 -23.18 -37.32 -39.41
CA THR A 91 -21.98 -37.08 -40.22
C THR A 91 -21.08 -36.07 -39.51
N VAL A 92 -19.79 -36.38 -39.41
CA VAL A 92 -18.76 -35.51 -38.83
C VAL A 92 -17.75 -35.16 -39.93
N SER A 93 -17.75 -33.92 -40.39
CA SER A 93 -16.80 -33.42 -41.40
C SER A 93 -15.62 -32.74 -40.72
N VAL A 94 -14.39 -33.23 -40.93
CA VAL A 94 -13.15 -32.68 -40.36
C VAL A 94 -12.28 -32.10 -41.46
N ARG A 95 -12.02 -30.79 -41.41
CA ARG A 95 -11.17 -30.08 -42.37
C ARG A 95 -9.75 -29.94 -41.85
N ALA A 96 -8.89 -30.89 -42.20
CA ALA A 96 -7.53 -30.99 -41.68
C ALA A 96 -6.61 -29.80 -42.05
N ASP A 97 -6.96 -29.08 -43.12
CA ASP A 97 -6.30 -27.85 -43.59
C ASP A 97 -6.67 -26.60 -42.77
N SER A 98 -7.81 -26.64 -42.08
CA SER A 98 -8.48 -25.45 -41.52
C SER A 98 -8.21 -25.28 -40.03
N VAL A 99 -6.96 -24.93 -39.68
CA VAL A 99 -6.53 -24.62 -38.30
C VAL A 99 -7.36 -23.48 -37.71
N ILE A 100 -7.84 -23.66 -36.47
CA ILE A 100 -8.55 -22.65 -35.66
C ILE A 100 -7.59 -21.94 -34.70
N THR A 101 -6.72 -22.70 -34.04
CA THR A 101 -5.62 -22.17 -33.21
C THR A 101 -4.65 -23.30 -32.79
N ARG A 102 -3.57 -22.93 -32.12
CA ARG A 102 -2.75 -23.83 -31.29
C ARG A 102 -3.42 -24.17 -29.96
N VAL A 103 -3.22 -25.42 -29.54
CA VAL A 103 -3.48 -25.86 -28.18
C VAL A 103 -2.32 -25.39 -27.30
N SER A 104 -2.57 -24.46 -26.37
CA SER A 104 -1.59 -24.14 -25.33
C SER A 104 -1.45 -25.32 -24.36
N PRO A 105 -0.24 -25.67 -23.87
CA PRO A 105 -0.08 -26.71 -22.86
C PRO A 105 -0.88 -26.43 -21.57
N PHE A 106 -1.13 -25.16 -21.26
CA PHE A 106 -1.74 -24.72 -19.99
C PHE A 106 -3.28 -24.79 -19.97
N VAL A 107 -3.94 -25.29 -21.03
CA VAL A 107 -5.41 -25.48 -20.99
C VAL A 107 -5.86 -26.62 -20.08
N TYR A 108 -4.96 -27.53 -19.72
CA TYR A 108 -5.22 -28.75 -18.93
C TYR A 108 -4.91 -28.59 -17.43
N GLY A 109 -4.79 -27.37 -16.93
CA GLY A 109 -4.36 -27.08 -15.56
C GLY A 109 -5.34 -27.54 -14.48
N HIS A 110 -4.83 -27.67 -13.25
CA HIS A 110 -5.62 -28.07 -12.08
C HIS A 110 -5.27 -27.27 -10.83
N ASN A 111 -6.28 -27.00 -9.99
CA ASN A 111 -6.04 -26.36 -8.70
C ASN A 111 -5.66 -27.40 -7.64
N ALA A 112 -4.55 -27.18 -6.95
CA ALA A 112 -4.27 -27.86 -5.69
C ALA A 112 -4.82 -27.00 -4.55
N ALA A 113 -5.99 -27.38 -4.02
CA ALA A 113 -6.51 -26.74 -2.82
C ALA A 113 -5.55 -27.02 -1.65
N ALA A 114 -5.19 -26.00 -0.85
CA ALA A 114 -4.15 -26.16 0.17
C ALA A 114 -4.46 -27.23 1.24
N TRP A 115 -5.75 -27.55 1.45
CA TRP A 115 -6.24 -28.61 2.35
C TRP A 115 -6.36 -30.01 1.70
N GLY A 116 -5.88 -30.19 0.46
CA GLY A 116 -5.85 -31.48 -0.23
C GLY A 116 -4.85 -32.50 0.36
N GLY A 117 -4.09 -32.12 1.39
CA GLY A 117 -2.99 -32.89 1.97
C GLY A 117 -1.69 -32.81 1.16
N LYS A 118 -0.69 -33.57 1.60
CA LYS A 118 0.65 -33.63 1.00
C LYS A 118 0.67 -34.47 -0.29
N LEU A 119 0.15 -33.88 -1.37
CA LEU A 119 0.10 -34.51 -2.71
C LEU A 119 1.50 -34.94 -3.19
N ASN A 120 2.52 -34.15 -2.85
CA ASN A 120 3.94 -34.36 -3.14
C ASN A 120 4.58 -35.59 -2.45
N GLU A 121 3.92 -36.16 -1.43
CA GLU A 121 4.40 -37.32 -0.64
C GLU A 121 3.61 -38.61 -0.93
N SER A 122 2.48 -38.53 -1.63
CA SER A 122 1.67 -39.71 -1.95
C SER A 122 1.97 -40.23 -3.35
N SER A 123 2.50 -41.46 -3.44
CA SER A 123 2.78 -42.12 -4.73
C SER A 123 1.58 -42.16 -5.67
N ARG A 124 0.38 -42.49 -5.17
CA ARG A 124 -0.86 -42.51 -5.96
C ARG A 124 -1.28 -41.12 -6.44
N ALA A 125 -1.11 -40.08 -5.62
CA ALA A 125 -1.42 -38.71 -6.06
C ALA A 125 -0.44 -38.26 -7.14
N LEU A 126 0.87 -38.47 -6.93
CA LEU A 126 1.91 -38.17 -7.90
C LEU A 126 1.69 -38.90 -9.22
N GLU A 127 1.51 -40.22 -9.20
CA GLU A 127 1.27 -41.05 -10.39
C GLU A 127 0.05 -40.55 -11.18
N ASN A 128 -1.07 -40.28 -10.51
CA ASN A 128 -2.27 -39.78 -11.17
C ASN A 128 -2.08 -38.36 -11.72
N ILE A 129 -1.37 -37.46 -11.03
CA ILE A 129 -1.10 -36.10 -11.52
C ILE A 129 -0.09 -36.12 -12.68
N GLN A 130 0.95 -36.96 -12.62
CA GLN A 130 1.91 -37.17 -13.69
C GLN A 130 1.23 -37.72 -14.96
N ASN A 131 0.37 -38.73 -14.82
CA ASN A 131 -0.42 -39.29 -15.93
C ASN A 131 -1.42 -38.28 -16.50
N LEU A 132 -2.01 -37.42 -15.67
CA LEU A 132 -2.90 -36.34 -16.10
C LEU A 132 -2.13 -35.20 -16.81
N SER A 133 -0.86 -34.99 -16.48
CA SER A 133 0.04 -34.04 -17.14
C SER A 133 -0.55 -32.61 -17.23
N PRO A 134 -0.92 -31.98 -16.10
CA PRO A 134 -1.69 -30.73 -16.11
C PRO A 134 -0.93 -29.51 -16.69
N ASN A 135 0.40 -29.59 -16.77
CA ASN A 135 1.36 -28.55 -17.18
C ASN A 135 1.36 -27.27 -16.34
N VAL A 136 0.29 -26.98 -15.58
CA VAL A 136 0.22 -25.91 -14.58
C VAL A 136 -0.63 -26.34 -13.39
N ILE A 137 -0.13 -26.08 -12.17
CA ILE A 137 -0.85 -26.33 -10.92
C ILE A 137 -1.03 -25.02 -10.16
N ARG A 138 -2.29 -24.66 -9.88
CA ARG A 138 -2.65 -23.43 -9.15
C ARG A 138 -2.72 -23.67 -7.65
N TRP A 139 -2.12 -22.79 -6.85
CA TRP A 139 -2.07 -22.91 -5.39
C TRP A 139 -1.83 -21.54 -4.73
N PRO A 140 -2.24 -21.30 -3.47
CA PRO A 140 -3.19 -22.08 -2.66
C PRO A 140 -4.63 -22.00 -3.20
N GLY A 141 -4.91 -21.04 -4.09
CA GLY A 141 -6.20 -20.88 -4.79
C GLY A 141 -7.37 -20.45 -3.90
N GLY A 142 -8.52 -20.26 -4.57
CA GLY A 142 -9.83 -19.95 -3.97
C GLY A 142 -9.82 -18.76 -3.01
N SER A 143 -10.90 -18.62 -2.23
CA SER A 143 -11.00 -17.58 -1.19
C SER A 143 -9.92 -17.68 -0.09
N MET A 144 -9.16 -18.78 -0.04
CA MET A 144 -8.10 -18.99 0.94
C MET A 144 -6.88 -18.10 0.65
N SER A 145 -6.54 -17.89 -0.62
CA SER A 145 -5.47 -16.98 -1.07
C SER A 145 -5.54 -15.58 -0.44
N ASN A 146 -6.74 -14.98 -0.40
CA ASN A 146 -7.06 -13.69 0.22
C ASN A 146 -6.86 -13.65 1.76
N ASN A 147 -6.43 -14.75 2.38
CA ASN A 147 -6.14 -14.89 3.81
C ASN A 147 -4.82 -15.63 4.06
N TYR A 148 -3.99 -15.79 3.03
CA TYR A 148 -2.80 -16.63 3.03
C TYR A 148 -1.53 -15.81 3.33
N PHE A 149 -0.66 -16.34 4.18
CA PHE A 149 0.61 -15.73 4.56
C PHE A 149 1.74 -16.76 4.37
N TRP A 150 2.44 -16.64 3.24
CA TRP A 150 3.30 -17.68 2.67
C TRP A 150 4.49 -18.08 3.56
N ASN A 151 5.11 -17.13 4.25
CA ASN A 151 6.22 -17.38 5.20
C ASN A 151 5.78 -17.47 6.67
N ALA A 152 4.47 -17.35 6.94
CA ALA A 152 3.96 -17.48 8.30
C ALA A 152 3.77 -18.95 8.67
N SER A 153 3.85 -19.21 9.98
CA SER A 153 3.53 -20.49 10.63
C SER A 153 2.35 -20.37 11.61
N SER A 154 1.99 -19.13 11.99
CA SER A 154 0.91 -18.79 12.91
C SER A 154 0.60 -17.29 12.78
N ARG A 155 -0.47 -16.80 13.40
CA ARG A 155 -0.77 -15.35 13.48
C ARG A 155 0.39 -14.54 14.09
N ALA A 156 1.19 -15.12 14.99
CA ALA A 156 2.34 -14.46 15.61
C ALA A 156 3.57 -14.34 14.68
N THR A 157 3.56 -14.99 13.52
CA THR A 157 4.59 -14.92 12.47
C THR A 157 4.05 -14.34 11.16
N CYS A 158 2.82 -13.81 11.16
CA CYS A 158 2.31 -12.91 10.12
C CYS A 158 2.87 -11.48 10.31
N PRO A 159 2.68 -10.57 9.34
CA PRO A 159 2.92 -9.14 9.53
C PRO A 159 2.16 -8.57 10.75
N PRO A 160 2.72 -7.56 11.45
CA PRO A 160 2.17 -7.05 12.71
C PRO A 160 0.93 -6.15 12.51
N ASP A 161 0.80 -5.52 11.35
CA ASP A 161 -0.23 -4.55 10.97
C ASP A 161 -1.51 -5.23 10.45
N LEU A 162 -1.97 -6.24 11.18
CA LEU A 162 -3.19 -6.99 10.90
C LEU A 162 -4.26 -6.68 11.97
N PRO A 163 -5.56 -6.61 11.61
CA PRO A 163 -6.64 -6.32 12.56
C PRO A 163 -6.61 -7.27 13.76
N PRO A 164 -6.79 -6.76 15.00
CA PRO A 164 -6.67 -7.57 16.21
C PRO A 164 -7.68 -8.73 16.21
N ASP A 165 -8.95 -8.41 15.93
CA ASP A 165 -10.02 -9.36 15.69
C ASP A 165 -10.19 -9.55 14.18
N PHE A 166 -9.89 -10.75 13.69
CA PHE A 166 -9.91 -11.07 12.26
C PHE A 166 -11.18 -11.85 11.90
N GLU A 167 -12.30 -11.14 11.77
CA GLU A 167 -13.65 -11.73 11.71
C GLU A 167 -14.05 -12.36 10.36
N TYR A 168 -13.30 -12.11 9.27
CA TYR A 168 -13.75 -12.45 7.91
C TYR A 168 -13.68 -13.95 7.58
N ARG A 169 -12.49 -14.56 7.67
CA ARG A 169 -12.21 -15.98 7.45
C ARG A 169 -11.00 -16.40 8.29
N ALA A 170 -10.74 -17.69 8.43
CA ALA A 170 -9.50 -18.15 9.07
C ALA A 170 -8.26 -17.67 8.30
N LEU A 171 -7.16 -17.47 9.03
CA LEU A 171 -5.85 -17.19 8.43
C LEU A 171 -5.13 -18.50 8.11
N HIS A 172 -4.42 -18.49 6.99
CA HIS A 172 -3.72 -19.66 6.47
C HIS A 172 -2.23 -19.36 6.29
N TYR A 173 -1.38 -20.34 6.59
CA TYR A 173 0.03 -20.15 6.90
C TYR A 173 0.88 -21.09 6.02
N GLY A 174 1.80 -20.54 5.22
CA GLY A 174 2.53 -21.33 4.21
C GLY A 174 3.70 -22.16 4.73
N SER A 175 4.17 -21.89 5.96
CA SER A 175 5.09 -22.78 6.69
C SER A 175 4.35 -23.85 7.50
N ASN A 176 3.05 -24.07 7.29
CA ASN A 176 2.29 -25.14 7.92
C ASN A 176 2.50 -26.48 7.19
N ASN A 177 3.20 -27.42 7.83
CA ASN A 177 3.58 -28.73 7.27
C ASN A 177 2.86 -29.90 7.99
N GLN A 178 1.58 -29.70 8.36
CA GLN A 178 0.72 -30.75 8.91
C GLN A 178 0.14 -31.62 7.78
N ASP A 179 -0.11 -32.92 8.01
CA ASP A 179 -0.38 -33.89 6.94
C ASP A 179 -1.68 -33.64 6.14
N TRP A 180 -2.61 -32.85 6.69
CA TRP A 180 -3.84 -32.42 6.03
C TRP A 180 -3.65 -31.22 5.09
N THR A 181 -2.50 -30.53 5.12
CA THR A 181 -2.22 -29.36 4.29
C THR A 181 -0.94 -29.53 3.48
N MET A 182 -0.80 -28.74 2.42
CA MET A 182 0.46 -28.55 1.70
C MET A 182 1.14 -27.26 2.20
N SER A 183 2.45 -27.29 2.45
CA SER A 183 3.28 -26.10 2.69
C SER A 183 3.83 -25.51 1.38
N VAL A 184 4.45 -24.33 1.43
CA VAL A 184 5.10 -23.72 0.24
C VAL A 184 6.20 -24.63 -0.33
N ASP A 185 7.03 -25.24 0.52
CA ASP A 185 8.07 -26.18 0.07
C ASP A 185 7.46 -27.46 -0.53
N ASN A 186 6.37 -27.97 0.06
CA ASN A 186 5.66 -29.13 -0.51
C ASN A 186 5.01 -28.81 -1.87
N TYR A 187 4.55 -27.57 -2.09
CA TYR A 187 4.00 -27.15 -3.37
C TYR A 187 5.07 -27.11 -4.46
N TYR A 188 6.25 -26.54 -4.18
CA TYR A 188 7.34 -26.55 -5.16
C TYR A 188 7.88 -27.97 -5.44
N ASP A 189 7.95 -28.84 -4.43
CA ASP A 189 8.25 -30.27 -4.57
C ASP A 189 7.20 -31.02 -5.41
N LEU A 190 5.91 -30.62 -5.33
CA LEU A 190 4.88 -31.11 -6.25
C LEU A 190 5.12 -30.65 -7.70
N LEU A 191 5.43 -29.38 -7.92
CA LEU A 191 5.71 -28.83 -9.26
C LEU A 191 6.89 -29.55 -9.92
N GLU A 192 8.01 -29.71 -9.21
CA GLU A 192 9.20 -30.42 -9.69
C GLU A 192 8.87 -31.89 -10.04
N LYS A 193 8.23 -32.62 -9.13
CA LYS A 193 7.86 -34.03 -9.35
C LYS A 193 6.84 -34.25 -10.46
N THR A 194 6.04 -33.24 -10.80
CA THR A 194 4.99 -33.33 -11.83
C THR A 194 5.33 -32.60 -13.12
N ASN A 195 6.56 -32.04 -13.23
CA ASN A 195 7.02 -31.23 -14.37
C ASN A 195 5.95 -30.22 -14.81
N SER A 196 5.42 -29.45 -13.84
CA SER A 196 4.32 -28.50 -14.05
C SER A 196 4.70 -27.10 -13.59
N GLU A 197 4.26 -26.09 -14.31
CA GLU A 197 4.43 -24.68 -13.96
C GLU A 197 3.60 -24.29 -12.73
N GLY A 198 4.11 -23.32 -11.97
CA GLY A 198 3.37 -22.72 -10.86
C GLY A 198 2.38 -21.64 -11.32
N SER A 199 1.17 -21.64 -10.74
CA SER A 199 0.26 -20.49 -10.74
C SER A 199 -0.08 -20.08 -9.30
N ILE A 200 0.56 -19.02 -8.80
CA ILE A 200 0.38 -18.57 -7.41
C ILE A 200 -0.66 -17.45 -7.31
N SER A 201 -1.74 -17.69 -6.56
CA SER A 201 -2.68 -16.64 -6.15
C SER A 201 -2.23 -16.00 -4.84
N ILE A 202 -1.82 -14.74 -4.91
CA ILE A 202 -1.28 -13.98 -3.78
C ILE A 202 -2.38 -13.33 -2.94
N ASN A 203 -2.07 -13.05 -1.68
CA ASN A 203 -2.97 -12.35 -0.77
C ASN A 203 -3.07 -10.84 -1.09
N TYR A 204 -3.87 -10.52 -2.11
CA TYR A 204 -4.24 -9.14 -2.43
C TYR A 204 -5.00 -8.47 -1.28
N SER A 205 -5.92 -9.18 -0.63
CA SER A 205 -6.85 -8.60 0.35
C SER A 205 -6.17 -8.02 1.60
N TYR A 206 -4.93 -8.42 1.88
CA TYR A 206 -4.07 -7.74 2.86
C TYR A 206 -3.90 -6.23 2.57
N ALA A 207 -3.88 -5.81 1.30
CA ALA A 207 -3.89 -4.39 0.91
C ALA A 207 -5.18 -3.64 1.31
N ARG A 208 -6.26 -4.37 1.63
CA ARG A 208 -7.53 -3.82 2.10
C ARG A 208 -7.58 -3.80 3.63
N TYR A 209 -7.32 -4.95 4.27
CA TYR A 209 -7.52 -5.11 5.71
C TYR A 209 -6.29 -4.78 6.57
N GLY A 210 -5.12 -4.51 5.99
CA GLY A 210 -3.94 -4.06 6.75
C GLY A 210 -4.19 -2.73 7.46
N THR A 211 -3.66 -2.60 8.67
CA THR A 211 -3.89 -1.45 9.57
C THR A 211 -2.70 -0.48 9.63
N GLY A 212 -1.65 -0.73 8.84
CA GLY A 212 -0.48 0.16 8.71
C GLY A 212 -0.76 1.40 7.86
N ASP A 213 0.25 2.25 7.74
CA ASP A 213 0.14 3.60 7.14
C ASP A 213 0.05 3.58 5.60
N ASP A 214 0.61 2.54 4.95
CA ASP A 214 0.49 2.26 3.50
C ASP A 214 0.29 0.74 3.32
N PRO A 215 -0.91 0.20 3.66
CA PRO A 215 -1.16 -1.24 3.65
C PRO A 215 -1.10 -1.82 2.23
N VAL A 216 -1.42 -1.01 1.22
CA VAL A 216 -1.31 -1.37 -0.20
C VAL A 216 0.13 -1.69 -0.57
N ARG A 217 1.09 -0.84 -0.20
CA ARG A 217 2.51 -1.11 -0.45
C ARG A 217 3.07 -2.20 0.45
N THR A 218 2.65 -2.28 1.71
CA THR A 218 3.11 -3.37 2.60
C THR A 218 2.70 -4.73 2.03
N ALA A 219 1.46 -4.89 1.57
CA ALA A 219 1.00 -6.11 0.92
C ALA A 219 1.69 -6.37 -0.44
N ALA A 220 1.89 -5.33 -1.26
CA ALA A 220 2.62 -5.45 -2.53
C ALA A 220 4.09 -5.87 -2.34
N ARG A 221 4.75 -5.37 -1.28
CA ARG A 221 6.12 -5.79 -0.91
C ARG A 221 6.15 -7.20 -0.35
N TYR A 222 5.17 -7.59 0.48
CA TYR A 222 5.06 -8.95 1.00
C TYR A 222 4.86 -10.01 -0.11
N ALA A 223 4.13 -9.66 -1.18
CA ALA A 223 4.05 -10.45 -2.39
C ALA A 223 5.35 -10.44 -3.21
N ALA A 224 6.03 -9.29 -3.32
CA ALA A 224 7.34 -9.21 -3.96
C ALA A 224 8.43 -10.02 -3.22
N ASP A 225 8.35 -10.13 -1.89
CA ASP A 225 9.24 -11.00 -1.10
C ASP A 225 8.96 -12.48 -1.36
N TRP A 226 7.71 -12.86 -1.66
CA TRP A 226 7.41 -14.20 -2.18
C TRP A 226 8.08 -14.41 -3.54
N VAL A 227 8.00 -13.46 -4.48
CA VAL A 227 8.70 -13.54 -5.79
C VAL A 227 10.22 -13.68 -5.61
N ARG A 228 10.84 -12.97 -4.64
CA ARG A 228 12.26 -13.13 -4.31
C ARG A 228 12.59 -14.54 -3.80
N TYR A 229 11.74 -15.10 -2.95
CA TYR A 229 11.93 -16.43 -2.38
C TYR A 229 11.61 -17.57 -3.36
N ASP A 230 10.59 -17.40 -4.21
CA ASP A 230 10.25 -18.29 -5.30
C ASP A 230 11.44 -18.48 -6.26
N ASN A 231 12.07 -17.37 -6.66
CA ASN A 231 13.28 -17.36 -7.50
C ASN A 231 13.09 -18.16 -8.81
N GLY A 232 11.97 -17.94 -9.51
CA GLY A 232 11.71 -18.51 -10.84
C GLY A 232 11.19 -19.95 -10.81
N ARG A 233 10.61 -20.39 -9.70
CA ARG A 233 9.86 -21.66 -9.60
C ARG A 233 8.39 -21.51 -10.03
N THR A 234 7.89 -20.27 -10.11
CA THR A 234 6.52 -19.96 -10.50
C THR A 234 6.49 -18.90 -11.61
N ARG A 235 5.98 -19.29 -12.78
CA ARG A 235 5.80 -18.38 -13.92
C ARG A 235 4.57 -17.49 -13.83
N PHE A 236 3.43 -18.03 -13.36
CA PHE A 236 2.15 -17.33 -13.36
C PHE A 236 1.75 -16.87 -11.96
N TRP A 237 1.31 -15.62 -11.85
CA TRP A 237 0.93 -14.99 -10.58
C TRP A 237 -0.42 -14.30 -10.71
N GLU A 238 -1.31 -14.45 -9.71
CA GLU A 238 -2.67 -13.93 -9.73
C GLU A 238 -2.87 -12.95 -8.56
N ILE A 239 -3.28 -11.71 -8.84
CA ILE A 239 -3.49 -10.69 -7.79
C ILE A 239 -4.85 -10.93 -7.11
N GLY A 240 -4.86 -11.84 -6.14
CA GLY A 240 -6.04 -12.21 -5.35
C GLY A 240 -6.95 -13.24 -6.02
N ASN A 241 -8.15 -13.38 -5.47
CA ASN A 241 -9.17 -14.32 -5.89
C ASN A 241 -10.56 -13.69 -5.75
N GLU A 242 -11.37 -13.73 -6.81
CA GLU A 242 -12.78 -13.26 -6.82
C GLU A 242 -13.08 -11.93 -6.07
N ASN A 243 -12.14 -10.98 -5.99
CA ASN A 243 -12.25 -9.83 -5.07
C ASN A 243 -13.44 -8.86 -5.35
N TYR A 244 -14.20 -9.08 -6.41
CA TYR A 244 -15.54 -8.50 -6.65
C TYR A 244 -16.64 -9.05 -5.73
N GLY A 245 -16.41 -10.19 -5.08
CA GLY A 245 -17.40 -11.00 -4.38
C GLY A 245 -17.56 -10.61 -2.92
N SER A 246 -18.81 -10.48 -2.47
CA SER A 246 -19.14 -10.16 -1.07
C SER A 246 -18.80 -11.27 -0.07
N TRP A 247 -18.39 -12.44 -0.56
CA TRP A 247 -17.86 -13.57 0.21
C TRP A 247 -16.35 -13.49 0.46
N GLU A 248 -15.62 -12.56 -0.17
CA GLU A 248 -14.17 -12.47 -0.06
C GLU A 248 -13.69 -11.52 1.04
N SER A 249 -12.62 -11.92 1.72
CA SER A 249 -11.95 -11.06 2.71
C SER A 249 -11.48 -9.77 2.05
N GLY A 250 -11.61 -8.63 2.73
CA GLY A 250 -11.26 -7.33 2.17
C GLY A 250 -12.23 -6.77 1.12
N TYR A 251 -13.36 -7.43 0.83
CA TYR A 251 -14.48 -6.82 0.10
C TYR A 251 -15.05 -5.63 0.89
N ILE A 252 -15.28 -5.85 2.19
CA ILE A 252 -15.54 -4.82 3.20
C ILE A 252 -14.29 -4.66 4.10
N ILE A 253 -14.07 -3.46 4.61
CA ILE A 253 -13.08 -3.14 5.65
C ILE A 253 -13.70 -2.30 6.77
N ASP A 254 -13.12 -2.33 7.97
CA ASP A 254 -13.40 -1.34 9.00
C ASP A 254 -12.52 -0.11 8.77
N GLN A 255 -13.14 1.02 8.43
CA GLN A 255 -12.44 2.28 8.17
C GLN A 255 -11.88 2.94 9.44
N SER A 256 -12.24 2.48 10.64
CA SER A 256 -11.66 2.96 11.90
C SER A 256 -10.31 2.30 12.24
N LEU A 257 -9.97 1.19 11.58
CA LEU A 257 -8.69 0.48 11.70
C LEU A 257 -7.74 0.78 10.53
N ASN A 258 -8.18 1.55 9.55
CA ASN A 258 -7.47 1.83 8.30
C ASN A 258 -6.89 3.26 8.31
N GLN A 259 -5.63 3.43 7.91
CA GLN A 259 -4.92 4.70 8.01
C GLN A 259 -4.72 5.43 6.65
N ASP A 260 -4.82 4.73 5.52
CA ASP A 260 -4.64 5.31 4.17
C ASP A 260 -5.96 5.86 3.56
N GLY A 261 -7.06 5.85 4.31
CA GLY A 261 -8.33 6.48 3.95
C GLY A 261 -9.15 5.73 2.90
N GLN A 262 -8.92 4.43 2.75
CA GLN A 262 -9.64 3.59 1.78
C GLN A 262 -11.15 3.55 2.03
N PRO A 263 -11.98 3.42 0.97
CA PRO A 263 -13.43 3.28 1.11
C PRO A 263 -13.80 1.93 1.75
N ARG A 264 -14.87 1.92 2.56
CA ARG A 264 -15.41 0.71 3.23
C ARG A 264 -15.60 -0.47 2.28
N LEU A 265 -16.11 -0.23 1.07
CA LEU A 265 -16.32 -1.23 0.03
C LEU A 265 -15.20 -1.14 -1.01
N ILE A 266 -14.80 -2.30 -1.54
CA ILE A 266 -13.93 -2.37 -2.72
C ILE A 266 -14.65 -1.83 -3.97
N SER A 267 -13.87 -1.44 -4.99
CA SER A 267 -14.36 -1.25 -6.35
C SER A 267 -13.31 -1.77 -7.33
N GLY A 268 -13.71 -2.07 -8.58
CA GLY A 268 -12.76 -2.46 -9.62
C GLY A 268 -11.70 -1.39 -9.88
N GLU A 269 -12.05 -0.10 -9.74
CA GLU A 269 -11.13 1.02 -9.88
C GLU A 269 -10.08 1.04 -8.76
N LEU A 270 -10.51 0.81 -7.50
CA LEU A 270 -9.60 0.70 -6.36
C LEU A 270 -8.66 -0.50 -6.52
N TYR A 271 -9.22 -1.66 -6.87
CA TYR A 271 -8.47 -2.89 -7.15
C TYR A 271 -7.44 -2.68 -8.26
N GLY A 272 -7.80 -2.04 -9.38
CA GLY A 272 -6.86 -1.77 -10.47
C GLY A 272 -5.72 -0.81 -10.06
N LYS A 273 -6.02 0.24 -9.27
CA LYS A 273 -5.00 1.14 -8.72
C LYS A 273 -4.02 0.39 -7.81
N HIS A 274 -4.52 -0.48 -6.94
CA HIS A 274 -3.69 -1.31 -6.08
C HIS A 274 -2.88 -2.33 -6.89
N ALA A 275 -3.50 -3.01 -7.87
CA ALA A 275 -2.86 -4.00 -8.73
C ALA A 275 -1.65 -3.41 -9.49
N ARG A 276 -1.69 -2.13 -9.92
CA ARG A 276 -0.49 -1.45 -10.44
C ARG A 276 0.68 -1.40 -9.45
N VAL A 277 0.42 -1.28 -8.14
CA VAL A 277 1.47 -1.27 -7.10
C VAL A 277 2.06 -2.68 -6.94
N PHE A 278 1.22 -3.71 -6.85
CA PHE A 278 1.64 -5.12 -6.84
C PHE A 278 2.48 -5.47 -8.07
N ILE A 279 2.00 -5.21 -9.29
CA ILE A 279 2.74 -5.49 -10.54
C ILE A 279 4.11 -4.79 -10.55
N LYS A 280 4.21 -3.55 -10.05
CA LYS A 280 5.47 -2.82 -9.99
C LYS A 280 6.48 -3.42 -9.01
N GLU A 281 6.06 -3.70 -7.77
CA GLU A 281 6.95 -4.27 -6.74
C GLU A 281 7.31 -5.75 -7.07
N MET A 282 6.36 -6.54 -7.57
CA MET A 282 6.59 -7.94 -7.98
C MET A 282 7.50 -8.06 -9.21
N ARG A 283 7.24 -7.31 -10.30
CA ARG A 283 8.18 -7.31 -11.45
C ARG A 283 9.55 -6.71 -11.08
N LYS A 284 9.65 -5.88 -10.04
CA LYS A 284 10.95 -5.43 -9.49
C LYS A 284 11.68 -6.58 -8.83
N ALA A 285 11.02 -7.35 -7.96
CA ALA A 285 11.59 -8.55 -7.34
C ALA A 285 12.04 -9.60 -8.38
N ALA A 286 11.27 -9.85 -9.43
CA ALA A 286 11.65 -10.77 -10.50
C ALA A 286 12.93 -10.32 -11.22
N ARG A 287 13.07 -9.03 -11.53
CA ARG A 287 14.32 -8.47 -12.09
C ARG A 287 15.51 -8.51 -11.11
N GLU A 288 15.26 -8.47 -9.80
CA GLU A 288 16.31 -8.61 -8.78
C GLU A 288 16.83 -10.06 -8.69
N THR A 289 16.01 -11.07 -9.02
CA THR A 289 16.42 -12.49 -9.09
C THR A 289 16.80 -12.96 -10.50
N GLY A 290 16.60 -12.14 -11.53
CA GLY A 290 16.97 -12.42 -12.92
C GLY A 290 15.91 -13.18 -13.73
N HIS A 291 14.66 -13.24 -13.27
CA HIS A 291 13.55 -13.96 -13.89
C HIS A 291 12.49 -13.02 -14.46
N ASP A 292 11.64 -13.54 -15.35
CA ASP A 292 10.39 -12.89 -15.77
C ASP A 292 9.18 -13.60 -15.16
N ILE A 293 8.11 -12.86 -14.88
CA ILE A 293 6.87 -13.40 -14.31
C ILE A 293 5.66 -12.77 -14.99
N LYS A 294 4.63 -13.58 -15.23
CA LYS A 294 3.36 -13.14 -15.83
C LYS A 294 2.33 -12.94 -14.73
N ILE A 295 1.77 -11.74 -14.64
CA ILE A 295 0.89 -11.31 -13.55
C ILE A 295 -0.51 -10.99 -14.08
N GLY A 296 -1.50 -11.76 -13.64
CA GLY A 296 -2.91 -11.63 -14.04
C GLY A 296 -3.82 -10.99 -13.00
N VAL A 297 -4.97 -10.50 -13.47
CA VAL A 297 -5.93 -9.72 -12.68
C VAL A 297 -7.35 -10.29 -12.69
N VAL A 298 -7.97 -10.33 -11.52
CA VAL A 298 -9.32 -10.88 -11.28
C VAL A 298 -10.37 -10.10 -12.06
N THR A 299 -11.20 -10.81 -12.82
CA THR A 299 -12.14 -10.27 -13.81
C THR A 299 -13.50 -10.95 -13.67
N ARG A 300 -14.60 -10.20 -13.74
CA ARG A 300 -15.96 -10.78 -13.78
C ARG A 300 -16.18 -11.51 -15.10
N ASN A 301 -16.74 -12.71 -15.03
CA ASN A 301 -17.05 -13.57 -16.18
C ASN A 301 -18.28 -13.09 -16.98
N GLU A 302 -19.23 -12.39 -16.35
CA GLU A 302 -20.46 -11.88 -16.97
C GLU A 302 -21.01 -10.62 -16.26
N HIS A 303 -21.89 -9.88 -16.92
CA HIS A 303 -22.62 -8.75 -16.35
C HIS A 303 -23.72 -9.23 -15.38
N VAL A 304 -23.70 -8.73 -14.14
CA VAL A 304 -24.71 -9.03 -13.11
C VAL A 304 -25.89 -8.05 -13.24
N THR A 305 -27.12 -8.52 -13.00
CA THR A 305 -28.36 -7.71 -13.15
C THR A 305 -28.95 -7.21 -11.83
N TYR A 306 -28.41 -7.64 -10.70
CA TYR A 306 -28.81 -7.23 -9.35
C TYR A 306 -28.15 -5.90 -8.93
N THR A 307 -28.58 -5.33 -7.81
CA THR A 307 -28.16 -3.99 -7.32
C THR A 307 -26.75 -3.92 -6.72
N ASP A 308 -25.86 -4.87 -7.04
CA ASP A 308 -24.47 -4.85 -6.57
C ASP A 308 -23.62 -3.91 -7.43
N ASN A 309 -23.38 -2.70 -6.93
CA ASN A 309 -22.58 -1.69 -7.62
C ASN A 309 -21.10 -2.08 -7.78
N VAL A 310 -20.57 -3.00 -6.96
CA VAL A 310 -19.17 -3.46 -7.05
C VAL A 310 -19.04 -4.39 -8.25
N MET A 311 -19.84 -5.45 -8.32
CA MET A 311 -19.82 -6.37 -9.46
C MET A 311 -20.17 -5.68 -10.79
N ASN A 312 -21.16 -4.78 -10.78
CA ASN A 312 -21.61 -4.04 -11.96
C ASN A 312 -20.62 -2.96 -12.46
N SER A 313 -19.60 -2.64 -11.67
CA SER A 313 -18.53 -1.71 -12.06
C SER A 313 -17.16 -2.37 -12.21
N TRP A 314 -16.99 -3.64 -11.79
CA TRP A 314 -15.69 -4.28 -11.64
C TRP A 314 -14.81 -4.20 -12.88
N ASN A 315 -15.23 -4.81 -14.00
CA ASN A 315 -14.41 -4.87 -15.22
C ASN A 315 -14.11 -3.45 -15.76
N ARG A 316 -15.10 -2.55 -15.75
CA ARG A 316 -14.94 -1.14 -16.17
C ARG A 316 -13.91 -0.39 -15.33
N GLY A 317 -14.01 -0.49 -14.01
CA GLY A 317 -13.05 0.11 -13.09
C GLY A 317 -11.66 -0.50 -13.23
N MET A 318 -11.56 -1.83 -13.16
CA MET A 318 -10.29 -2.54 -13.19
C MET A 318 -9.55 -2.35 -14.53
N MET A 319 -10.20 -2.60 -15.67
CA MET A 319 -9.56 -2.52 -16.99
C MET A 319 -9.09 -1.10 -17.30
N SER A 320 -9.89 -0.08 -16.96
CA SER A 320 -9.49 1.33 -17.16
C SER A 320 -8.32 1.77 -16.28
N GLN A 321 -8.02 1.05 -15.20
CA GLN A 321 -6.92 1.39 -14.28
C GLN A 321 -5.67 0.53 -14.49
N VAL A 322 -5.77 -0.76 -14.83
CA VAL A 322 -4.61 -1.69 -14.90
C VAL A 322 -4.53 -2.55 -16.16
N GLY A 323 -5.46 -2.40 -17.10
CA GLY A 323 -5.51 -3.25 -18.31
C GLY A 323 -4.29 -3.11 -19.24
N ASP A 324 -3.57 -1.99 -19.14
CA ASP A 324 -2.29 -1.70 -19.82
C ASP A 324 -1.06 -2.32 -19.13
N MET A 325 -1.22 -2.89 -17.92
CA MET A 325 -0.13 -3.43 -17.12
C MET A 325 -0.24 -4.92 -16.82
N ALA A 326 -1.46 -5.46 -16.73
CA ALA A 326 -1.69 -6.89 -16.51
C ALA A 326 -1.29 -7.72 -17.73
N ASP A 327 -0.68 -8.88 -17.51
CA ASP A 327 -0.32 -9.80 -18.60
C ASP A 327 -1.55 -10.60 -19.07
N PHE A 328 -2.45 -10.98 -18.14
CA PHE A 328 -3.65 -11.76 -18.45
C PHE A 328 -4.85 -11.44 -17.56
N PHE A 329 -6.04 -11.81 -18.04
CA PHE A 329 -7.32 -11.58 -17.35
C PHE A 329 -7.90 -12.89 -16.81
N ILE A 330 -8.41 -12.84 -15.58
CA ILE A 330 -8.78 -14.02 -14.79
C ILE A 330 -10.29 -14.04 -14.51
N PRO A 331 -11.12 -14.62 -15.38
CA PRO A 331 -12.46 -15.08 -15.02
C PRO A 331 -12.41 -16.34 -14.15
N HIS A 332 -13.33 -16.41 -13.19
CA HIS A 332 -13.76 -17.65 -12.55
C HIS A 332 -15.13 -18.02 -13.10
N THR A 333 -15.46 -19.31 -13.25
CA THR A 333 -16.82 -19.71 -13.64
C THR A 333 -17.23 -21.08 -13.12
N TYR A 334 -18.41 -21.15 -12.54
CA TYR A 334 -19.09 -22.42 -12.28
C TYR A 334 -20.29 -22.48 -13.23
N PHE A 335 -20.31 -23.50 -14.08
CA PHE A 335 -21.07 -23.42 -15.32
C PHE A 335 -22.59 -23.53 -15.14
N THR A 336 -23.06 -24.26 -14.13
CA THR A 336 -24.48 -24.45 -13.78
C THR A 336 -25.00 -23.42 -12.76
N PRO A 337 -26.32 -23.32 -12.53
CA PRO A 337 -26.87 -22.54 -11.42
C PRO A 337 -26.35 -23.00 -10.04
N TYR A 338 -26.38 -22.10 -9.05
CA TYR A 338 -25.78 -22.30 -7.74
C TYR A 338 -26.59 -23.27 -6.86
N LYS A 339 -26.01 -24.44 -6.56
CA LYS A 339 -26.59 -25.49 -5.70
C LYS A 339 -27.97 -26.01 -6.15
N GLU A 340 -28.28 -25.87 -7.44
CA GLU A 340 -29.50 -26.45 -8.03
C GLU A 340 -29.26 -27.88 -8.51
N ASN A 341 -30.22 -28.76 -8.23
CA ASN A 341 -30.23 -30.15 -8.68
C ASN A 341 -30.54 -30.23 -10.19
N SER A 342 -29.51 -29.89 -10.97
CA SER A 342 -29.61 -29.57 -12.39
C SER A 342 -29.94 -30.79 -13.25
N GLY A 343 -30.66 -30.60 -14.35
CA GLY A 343 -30.82 -31.62 -15.38
C GLY A 343 -29.48 -31.91 -16.09
N VAL A 344 -29.36 -33.10 -16.71
CA VAL A 344 -28.18 -33.42 -17.54
C VAL A 344 -27.99 -32.37 -18.62
N ASP A 345 -29.07 -31.99 -19.29
CA ASP A 345 -29.05 -31.03 -20.39
C ASP A 345 -28.74 -29.59 -19.93
N VAL A 346 -28.88 -29.28 -18.64
CA VAL A 346 -28.43 -28.01 -18.04
C VAL A 346 -26.91 -28.01 -17.86
N ILE A 347 -26.32 -29.15 -17.52
CA ILE A 347 -24.86 -29.32 -17.41
C ILE A 347 -24.23 -29.38 -18.81
N LEU A 348 -24.72 -30.29 -19.67
CA LEU A 348 -24.18 -30.54 -21.01
C LEU A 348 -24.57 -29.49 -22.07
N ASN A 349 -25.19 -28.37 -21.72
CA ASN A 349 -25.28 -27.20 -22.63
C ASN A 349 -24.64 -25.94 -22.03
N SER A 350 -24.04 -26.04 -20.85
CA SER A 350 -23.44 -24.90 -20.16
C SER A 350 -22.02 -24.55 -20.64
N GLU A 351 -21.36 -25.43 -21.42
CA GLU A 351 -20.09 -25.17 -22.12
C GLU A 351 -20.15 -23.91 -23.01
N THR A 352 -21.34 -23.59 -23.52
CA THR A 352 -21.62 -22.38 -24.30
C THR A 352 -21.25 -21.08 -23.58
N LYS A 353 -21.15 -21.09 -22.24
CA LYS A 353 -20.65 -19.95 -21.47
C LYS A 353 -19.17 -19.63 -21.75
N VAL A 354 -18.34 -20.60 -22.16
CA VAL A 354 -16.91 -20.35 -22.45
C VAL A 354 -16.76 -19.23 -23.48
N LYS A 355 -17.50 -19.30 -24.60
CA LYS A 355 -17.52 -18.23 -25.60
C LYS A 355 -18.10 -16.93 -25.05
N SER A 356 -19.22 -17.00 -24.33
CA SER A 356 -19.87 -15.81 -23.75
C SER A 356 -18.95 -15.02 -22.81
N ILE A 357 -18.08 -15.71 -22.06
CA ILE A 357 -17.09 -15.11 -21.16
C ILE A 357 -15.96 -14.45 -21.97
N ARG A 358 -15.44 -15.11 -23.02
CA ARG A 358 -14.47 -14.54 -23.97
C ARG A 358 -15.01 -13.24 -24.59
N ASP A 359 -16.21 -13.31 -25.17
CA ASP A 359 -16.89 -12.17 -25.81
C ASP A 359 -17.11 -11.00 -24.84
N TYR A 360 -17.50 -11.28 -23.59
CA TYR A 360 -17.72 -10.25 -22.57
C TYR A 360 -16.42 -9.57 -22.11
N ILE A 361 -15.32 -10.32 -21.96
CA ILE A 361 -14.04 -9.77 -21.53
C ILE A 361 -13.39 -8.97 -22.65
N ASP A 362 -13.34 -9.48 -23.89
CA ASP A 362 -12.79 -8.74 -25.03
C ASP A 362 -13.62 -7.48 -25.33
N GLY A 363 -14.94 -7.58 -25.23
CA GLY A 363 -15.84 -6.42 -25.30
C GLY A 363 -15.58 -5.41 -24.17
N GLY A 364 -15.33 -5.87 -22.94
CA GLY A 364 -14.96 -5.03 -21.80
C GLY A 364 -13.63 -4.30 -22.02
N LEU A 365 -12.60 -5.02 -22.45
CA LEU A 365 -11.27 -4.48 -22.76
C LEU A 365 -11.36 -3.37 -23.82
N LYS A 366 -12.10 -3.62 -24.90
CA LYS A 366 -12.25 -2.63 -25.97
C LYS A 366 -13.06 -1.41 -25.54
N ASN A 367 -14.15 -1.60 -24.79
CA ASN A 367 -15.06 -0.52 -24.39
C ASN A 367 -14.60 0.25 -23.14
N HIS A 368 -13.64 -0.24 -22.36
CA HIS A 368 -13.23 0.37 -21.07
C HIS A 368 -11.74 0.70 -20.97
N ALA A 369 -10.89 0.10 -21.81
CA ALA A 369 -9.46 0.40 -21.90
C ALA A 369 -8.99 0.71 -23.34
N GLY A 370 -9.84 0.54 -24.36
CA GLY A 370 -9.48 0.72 -25.78
C GLY A 370 -8.65 -0.43 -26.38
N LEU A 371 -8.28 -1.41 -25.55
CA LEU A 371 -7.37 -2.51 -25.88
C LEU A 371 -8.01 -3.50 -26.86
N ASP A 372 -7.18 -4.08 -27.72
CA ASP A 372 -7.54 -5.27 -28.50
C ASP A 372 -7.59 -6.51 -27.58
N PRO A 373 -8.18 -7.65 -27.99
CA PRO A 373 -8.20 -8.90 -27.21
C PRO A 373 -6.85 -9.26 -26.59
N GLN A 374 -6.88 -9.65 -25.32
CA GLN A 374 -5.70 -9.97 -24.49
C GLN A 374 -5.69 -11.45 -24.06
N PRO A 375 -4.59 -11.96 -23.50
CA PRO A 375 -4.55 -13.29 -22.89
C PRO A 375 -5.58 -13.46 -21.76
N ILE A 376 -6.30 -14.58 -21.77
CA ILE A 376 -7.29 -14.93 -20.74
C ILE A 376 -6.94 -16.31 -20.16
N ALA A 377 -6.97 -16.40 -18.82
CA ALA A 377 -6.79 -17.63 -18.07
C ALA A 377 -8.02 -17.92 -17.21
N LEU A 378 -8.73 -19.01 -17.48
CA LEU A 378 -9.87 -19.46 -16.68
C LEU A 378 -9.33 -20.20 -15.43
N THR A 379 -8.81 -19.48 -14.44
CA THR A 379 -7.99 -20.08 -13.37
C THR A 379 -8.78 -20.84 -12.30
N GLU A 380 -10.11 -20.86 -12.40
CA GLU A 380 -10.99 -21.63 -11.52
C GLU A 380 -12.31 -21.97 -12.23
N TRP A 381 -12.55 -23.27 -12.47
CA TRP A 381 -13.84 -23.72 -13.04
C TRP A 381 -14.29 -25.13 -12.63
N ASN A 382 -15.61 -25.30 -12.45
CA ASN A 382 -16.32 -26.59 -12.34
C ASN A 382 -17.85 -26.36 -12.55
N ILE A 383 -18.73 -27.15 -11.92
CA ILE A 383 -20.19 -26.95 -11.84
C ILE A 383 -20.63 -26.72 -10.39
N PHE A 384 -21.73 -26.01 -10.18
CA PHE A 384 -22.39 -25.86 -8.88
C PHE A 384 -23.61 -26.78 -8.69
N ALA A 385 -23.85 -27.72 -9.61
CA ALA A 385 -24.99 -28.63 -9.51
C ALA A 385 -24.80 -29.63 -8.35
N GLU A 386 -25.84 -29.84 -7.54
CA GLU A 386 -25.79 -30.59 -6.28
C GLU A 386 -27.10 -31.36 -6.00
N GLY A 387 -27.04 -32.37 -5.14
CA GLY A 387 -28.17 -33.19 -4.68
C GLY A 387 -28.31 -34.51 -5.42
N ARG A 388 -27.34 -34.89 -6.27
CA ARG A 388 -27.30 -36.15 -7.04
C ARG A 388 -25.87 -36.64 -7.35
N MET A 389 -24.89 -36.32 -6.52
CA MET A 389 -23.47 -36.63 -6.75
C MET A 389 -22.91 -36.00 -8.04
N GLN A 390 -23.50 -34.88 -8.47
CA GLN A 390 -23.35 -34.40 -9.85
C GLN A 390 -21.91 -33.96 -10.14
N GLN A 391 -21.21 -33.41 -9.14
CA GLN A 391 -19.85 -32.88 -9.26
C GLN A 391 -18.80 -33.99 -9.49
N VAL A 392 -19.03 -35.20 -8.99
CA VAL A 392 -18.12 -36.36 -9.17
C VAL A 392 -18.53 -37.31 -10.32
N SER A 393 -19.67 -37.03 -10.98
CA SER A 393 -20.31 -37.93 -11.95
C SER A 393 -19.69 -37.97 -13.36
N PHE A 394 -20.02 -39.02 -14.11
CA PHE A 394 -19.69 -39.19 -15.54
C PHE A 394 -20.12 -37.98 -16.39
N ILE A 395 -21.30 -37.40 -16.10
CA ILE A 395 -21.81 -36.20 -16.80
C ILE A 395 -20.90 -34.99 -16.61
N ASN A 396 -20.27 -34.82 -15.42
CA ASN A 396 -19.28 -33.75 -15.23
C ASN A 396 -17.94 -34.06 -15.93
N GLY A 397 -17.68 -35.33 -16.26
CA GLY A 397 -16.58 -35.71 -17.14
C GLY A 397 -16.83 -35.38 -18.61
N MET A 398 -18.02 -35.73 -19.14
CA MET A 398 -18.45 -35.28 -20.47
C MET A 398 -18.37 -33.75 -20.59
N HIS A 399 -18.90 -33.05 -19.57
CA HIS A 399 -18.81 -31.58 -19.47
C HIS A 399 -17.37 -31.07 -19.41
N ALA A 400 -16.44 -31.76 -18.72
CA ALA A 400 -15.03 -31.37 -18.73
C ALA A 400 -14.41 -31.44 -20.13
N ALA A 401 -14.72 -32.48 -20.92
CA ALA A 401 -14.28 -32.60 -22.31
C ALA A 401 -14.89 -31.50 -23.21
N LEU A 402 -16.18 -31.16 -23.02
CA LEU A 402 -16.85 -30.06 -23.72
C LEU A 402 -16.20 -28.69 -23.40
N VAL A 403 -15.91 -28.42 -22.12
CA VAL A 403 -15.26 -27.15 -21.70
C VAL A 403 -13.83 -27.05 -22.22
N LEU A 404 -13.04 -28.13 -22.22
CA LEU A 404 -11.70 -28.14 -22.83
C LEU A 404 -11.76 -27.83 -24.33
N GLY A 405 -12.68 -28.46 -25.06
CA GLY A 405 -12.88 -28.24 -26.50
C GLY A 405 -13.27 -26.79 -26.81
N GLU A 406 -14.25 -26.22 -26.11
CA GLU A 406 -14.60 -24.80 -26.28
C GLU A 406 -13.51 -23.84 -25.79
N ALA A 407 -12.74 -24.16 -24.74
CA ALA A 407 -11.68 -23.27 -24.25
C ALA A 407 -10.54 -23.12 -25.26
N ILE A 408 -10.12 -24.22 -25.88
CA ILE A 408 -9.16 -24.22 -26.99
C ILE A 408 -9.73 -23.44 -28.18
N LYS A 409 -10.95 -23.77 -28.61
CA LYS A 409 -11.65 -23.15 -29.75
C LYS A 409 -11.82 -21.64 -29.63
N ASN A 410 -12.09 -21.14 -28.41
CA ASN A 410 -12.24 -19.73 -28.11
C ASN A 410 -10.92 -19.11 -27.60
N GLN A 411 -9.76 -19.71 -27.91
CA GLN A 411 -8.43 -19.13 -27.72
C GLN A 411 -8.16 -18.69 -26.26
N TYR A 412 -8.47 -19.55 -25.29
CA TYR A 412 -7.98 -19.39 -23.91
C TYR A 412 -6.49 -19.77 -23.84
N GLY A 413 -5.71 -18.99 -23.09
CA GLY A 413 -4.29 -19.27 -22.87
C GLY A 413 -4.07 -20.34 -21.80
N MET A 414 -4.91 -20.35 -20.77
CA MET A 414 -4.84 -21.30 -19.65
C MET A 414 -6.25 -21.61 -19.14
N THR A 415 -6.48 -22.84 -18.68
CA THR A 415 -7.65 -23.18 -17.86
C THR A 415 -7.19 -24.05 -16.70
N ILE A 416 -7.77 -23.83 -15.52
CA ILE A 416 -7.43 -24.55 -14.30
C ILE A 416 -8.74 -25.04 -13.67
N ARG A 417 -8.96 -26.35 -13.71
CA ARG A 417 -10.15 -26.96 -13.11
C ARG A 417 -10.03 -26.91 -11.58
N TRP A 418 -11.10 -26.46 -10.94
CA TRP A 418 -11.28 -26.57 -9.49
C TRP A 418 -11.90 -27.94 -9.19
N ASP A 419 -11.21 -28.90 -8.59
CA ASP A 419 -9.84 -28.91 -8.08
C ASP A 419 -9.30 -30.35 -8.04
N LEU A 420 -8.10 -30.57 -7.51
CA LEU A 420 -7.54 -31.92 -7.34
C LEU A 420 -8.23 -32.69 -6.19
N VAL A 421 -8.39 -32.08 -5.01
CA VAL A 421 -8.83 -32.76 -3.78
C VAL A 421 -9.54 -31.80 -2.82
N ASN A 422 -10.86 -31.93 -2.71
CA ASN A 422 -11.70 -31.12 -1.82
C ASN A 422 -12.49 -31.94 -0.78
N GLY A 423 -12.34 -33.27 -0.77
CA GLY A 423 -13.00 -34.19 0.17
C GLY A 423 -14.27 -34.88 -0.37
N TRP A 424 -15.18 -35.21 0.55
CA TRP A 424 -16.48 -35.85 0.29
C TRP A 424 -17.60 -35.12 1.03
N SER A 425 -18.68 -34.83 0.30
CA SER A 425 -19.94 -34.28 0.82
C SER A 425 -21.08 -34.93 0.04
N ASP A 426 -21.22 -36.26 0.17
CA ASP A 426 -22.21 -37.09 -0.54
C ASP A 426 -22.22 -36.88 -2.07
N GLY A 427 -21.01 -36.78 -2.65
CA GLY A 427 -20.75 -36.57 -4.07
C GLY A 427 -20.97 -35.14 -4.58
N ASP A 428 -21.47 -34.26 -3.73
CA ASP A 428 -21.62 -32.82 -4.01
C ASP A 428 -20.37 -32.07 -3.57
N ASN A 429 -19.21 -32.51 -4.09
CA ASN A 429 -17.91 -31.91 -3.84
C ASN A 429 -16.97 -32.07 -5.05
N HIS A 430 -16.19 -31.03 -5.38
CA HIS A 430 -15.58 -30.81 -6.70
C HIS A 430 -14.38 -31.69 -7.09
N GLY A 431 -13.61 -32.16 -6.11
CA GLY A 431 -12.26 -32.70 -6.32
C GLY A 431 -12.21 -33.88 -7.30
N ILE A 432 -11.22 -33.88 -8.20
CA ILE A 432 -11.06 -34.91 -9.24
C ILE A 432 -10.54 -36.25 -8.71
N PHE A 433 -9.92 -36.25 -7.52
CA PHE A 433 -9.58 -37.46 -6.78
C PHE A 433 -10.43 -37.60 -5.52
N ALA A 434 -10.69 -38.86 -5.13
CA ALA A 434 -11.42 -39.19 -3.92
C ALA A 434 -10.65 -38.82 -2.64
N ASP A 435 -11.33 -38.24 -1.66
CA ASP A 435 -10.88 -38.16 -0.27
C ASP A 435 -12.10 -38.20 0.66
N GLY A 436 -12.04 -39.01 1.72
CA GLY A 436 -13.18 -39.30 2.60
C GLY A 436 -14.35 -40.07 1.97
N GLU A 437 -14.25 -40.51 0.70
CA GLU A 437 -15.36 -41.12 -0.04
C GLU A 437 -15.63 -42.58 0.39
N PRO A 438 -16.88 -42.95 0.75
CA PRO A 438 -17.18 -44.29 1.27
C PRO A 438 -16.79 -45.42 0.31
N GLY A 439 -15.98 -46.36 0.80
CA GLY A 439 -15.52 -47.53 0.05
C GLY A 439 -14.43 -47.28 -1.00
N ILE A 440 -14.06 -46.02 -1.25
CA ILE A 440 -13.07 -45.64 -2.27
C ILE A 440 -11.80 -45.11 -1.59
N PRO A 441 -10.60 -45.65 -1.90
CA PRO A 441 -9.36 -45.15 -1.32
C PRO A 441 -9.08 -43.67 -1.65
N ARG A 442 -8.36 -42.98 -0.75
CA ARG A 442 -7.88 -41.63 -1.00
C ARG A 442 -6.97 -41.58 -2.24
N TYR A 443 -7.10 -40.48 -2.98
CA TYR A 443 -6.45 -40.18 -4.26
C TYR A 443 -6.81 -41.11 -5.44
N THR A 444 -7.87 -41.94 -5.33
CA THR A 444 -8.41 -42.67 -6.49
C THR A 444 -9.13 -41.71 -7.47
N PRO A 445 -8.96 -41.82 -8.80
CA PRO A 445 -9.59 -40.91 -9.76
C PRO A 445 -11.11 -41.05 -9.88
N ARG A 446 -11.80 -39.91 -9.88
CA ARG A 446 -13.25 -39.77 -10.15
C ARG A 446 -13.51 -39.52 -11.63
N ALA A 447 -14.77 -39.58 -12.04
CA ALA A 447 -15.15 -39.64 -13.46
C ALA A 447 -14.64 -38.51 -14.39
N PRO A 448 -14.42 -37.25 -13.93
CA PRO A 448 -13.83 -36.22 -14.78
C PRO A 448 -12.36 -36.46 -15.14
N PHE A 449 -11.60 -37.21 -14.33
CA PHE A 449 -10.19 -37.53 -14.60
C PHE A 449 -10.02 -38.21 -15.95
N PHE A 450 -10.77 -39.29 -16.18
CA PHE A 450 -10.64 -40.13 -17.37
C PHE A 450 -10.97 -39.34 -18.64
N HIS A 451 -11.98 -38.48 -18.59
CA HIS A 451 -12.32 -37.61 -19.72
C HIS A 451 -11.20 -36.61 -20.05
N MET A 452 -10.59 -35.98 -19.05
CA MET A 452 -9.48 -35.04 -19.27
C MET A 452 -8.19 -35.77 -19.72
N TYR A 453 -7.87 -36.91 -19.10
CA TYR A 453 -6.76 -37.78 -19.48
C TYR A 453 -6.86 -38.25 -20.94
N TYR A 454 -8.00 -38.81 -21.36
CA TYR A 454 -8.17 -39.28 -22.74
C TYR A 454 -8.31 -38.13 -23.75
N PHE A 455 -8.88 -36.99 -23.37
CA PHE A 455 -8.84 -35.78 -24.19
C PHE A 455 -7.38 -35.38 -24.44
N GLN A 456 -6.58 -35.22 -23.39
CA GLN A 456 -5.19 -34.83 -23.52
C GLN A 456 -4.33 -35.91 -24.20
N LYS A 457 -4.67 -37.19 -24.11
CA LYS A 457 -3.98 -38.27 -24.84
C LYS A 457 -4.22 -38.17 -26.35
N PHE A 458 -5.47 -37.91 -26.78
CA PHE A 458 -5.89 -38.04 -28.19
C PHE A 458 -6.17 -36.72 -28.92
N PHE A 459 -6.06 -35.56 -28.27
CA PHE A 459 -6.11 -34.24 -28.92
C PHE A 459 -4.69 -33.73 -29.25
N GLY A 460 -4.51 -33.19 -30.46
CA GLY A 460 -3.23 -32.76 -31.01
C GLY A 460 -2.70 -31.40 -30.50
N ASP A 461 -1.76 -30.79 -31.24
CA ASP A 461 -1.13 -29.51 -30.89
C ASP A 461 -1.79 -28.28 -31.57
N ARG A 462 -2.59 -28.52 -32.61
CA ARG A 462 -3.41 -27.52 -33.31
C ARG A 462 -4.84 -28.03 -33.42
N MET A 463 -5.80 -27.19 -33.08
CA MET A 463 -7.23 -27.44 -33.32
C MET A 463 -7.57 -27.12 -34.77
N VAL A 464 -8.42 -27.93 -35.41
CA VAL A 464 -8.94 -27.69 -36.77
C VAL A 464 -10.47 -27.71 -36.80
N HIS A 465 -11.03 -27.17 -37.88
CA HIS A 465 -12.47 -27.07 -38.07
C HIS A 465 -13.14 -28.45 -38.19
N LEU A 466 -14.20 -28.65 -37.41
CA LEU A 466 -15.11 -29.80 -37.46
C LEU A 466 -16.55 -29.29 -37.58
N ALA A 467 -17.34 -29.93 -38.44
CA ALA A 467 -18.79 -29.75 -38.55
C ALA A 467 -19.52 -31.06 -38.19
N VAL A 468 -20.74 -30.96 -37.64
CA VAL A 468 -21.61 -32.11 -37.36
C VAL A 468 -22.96 -31.89 -38.04
N GLU A 469 -23.44 -32.90 -38.75
CA GLU A 469 -24.76 -32.93 -39.39
C GLU A 469 -25.55 -34.19 -38.95
N GLY A 470 -26.88 -34.13 -39.02
CA GLY A 470 -27.78 -35.20 -38.60
C GLY A 470 -28.41 -34.96 -37.22
N ASN A 471 -27.62 -35.02 -36.14
CA ASN A 471 -28.12 -34.83 -34.77
C ASN A 471 -27.29 -33.80 -33.98
N ALA A 472 -27.94 -32.74 -33.50
CA ALA A 472 -27.34 -31.66 -32.71
C ALA A 472 -26.93 -32.07 -31.28
N ASP A 473 -27.38 -33.23 -30.80
CA ASP A 473 -26.88 -33.82 -29.55
C ASP A 473 -25.43 -34.29 -29.65
N VAL A 474 -24.89 -34.54 -30.85
CA VAL A 474 -23.47 -34.90 -31.03
C VAL A 474 -22.64 -33.63 -31.21
N VAL A 475 -21.72 -33.40 -30.28
CA VAL A 475 -20.75 -32.30 -30.34
C VAL A 475 -19.35 -32.87 -30.57
N GLY A 476 -18.56 -32.20 -31.43
CA GLY A 476 -17.22 -32.66 -31.79
C GLY A 476 -16.17 -31.57 -31.78
N TYR A 477 -14.92 -31.97 -31.56
CA TYR A 477 -13.71 -31.15 -31.69
C TYR A 477 -12.65 -31.95 -32.44
N ALA A 478 -11.92 -31.32 -33.37
CA ALA A 478 -10.87 -31.96 -34.15
C ALA A 478 -9.52 -31.24 -34.03
N SER A 479 -8.44 -31.97 -34.28
CA SER A 479 -7.06 -31.53 -34.09
C SER A 479 -6.09 -32.24 -35.03
N ARG A 480 -4.89 -31.68 -35.19
CA ARG A 480 -3.76 -32.25 -35.92
C ARG A 480 -2.61 -32.51 -34.94
N PHE A 481 -1.91 -33.62 -35.14
CA PHE A 481 -0.61 -33.89 -34.52
C PHE A 481 0.52 -33.51 -35.49
N HIS A 482 1.69 -33.15 -34.97
CA HIS A 482 2.88 -32.85 -35.77
C HIS A 482 3.40 -34.05 -36.57
N SER A 483 3.15 -35.27 -36.10
CA SER A 483 3.43 -36.53 -36.79
C SER A 483 2.43 -36.86 -37.91
N GLY A 484 1.42 -36.03 -38.14
CA GLY A 484 0.49 -36.12 -39.27
C GLY A 484 -0.87 -36.74 -38.97
N GLN A 485 -1.08 -37.43 -37.84
CA GLN A 485 -2.39 -37.99 -37.49
C GLN A 485 -3.42 -36.91 -37.12
N SER A 486 -4.71 -37.23 -37.31
CA SER A 486 -5.84 -36.36 -36.92
C SER A 486 -6.50 -36.89 -35.65
N GLY A 487 -6.64 -36.04 -34.63
CA GLY A 487 -7.27 -36.38 -33.36
C GLY A 487 -8.66 -35.77 -33.21
N ILE A 488 -9.67 -36.57 -32.85
CA ILE A 488 -11.08 -36.17 -32.83
C ILE A 488 -11.71 -36.59 -31.50
N VAL A 489 -12.45 -35.69 -30.87
CA VAL A 489 -13.24 -35.95 -29.65
C VAL A 489 -14.71 -35.76 -30.00
N LEU A 490 -15.56 -36.76 -29.71
CA LEU A 490 -17.00 -36.71 -29.95
C LEU A 490 -17.77 -37.02 -28.66
N VAL A 491 -18.74 -36.18 -28.31
CA VAL A 491 -19.58 -36.32 -27.11
C VAL A 491 -21.05 -36.39 -27.54
N ASN A 492 -21.75 -37.47 -27.17
CA ASN A 492 -23.19 -37.59 -27.41
C ASN A 492 -23.98 -37.13 -26.19
N LYS A 493 -24.50 -35.90 -26.29
CA LYS A 493 -25.32 -35.20 -25.30
C LYS A 493 -26.79 -35.68 -25.29
N GLY A 494 -27.13 -36.67 -26.12
CA GLY A 494 -28.42 -37.35 -26.18
C GLY A 494 -28.45 -38.66 -25.37
N THR A 495 -29.62 -39.27 -25.28
CA THR A 495 -29.84 -40.59 -24.63
C THR A 495 -29.91 -41.75 -25.63
N ALA A 496 -30.12 -41.45 -26.92
CA ALA A 496 -30.07 -42.44 -28.00
C ALA A 496 -28.65 -42.60 -28.54
N GLY A 497 -28.19 -43.84 -28.68
CA GLY A 497 -26.96 -44.15 -29.41
C GLY A 497 -27.04 -43.68 -30.87
N GLN A 498 -25.90 -43.27 -31.41
CA GLN A 498 -25.73 -42.82 -32.79
C GLN A 498 -24.69 -43.67 -33.50
N VAL A 499 -24.80 -43.77 -34.82
CA VAL A 499 -23.70 -44.24 -35.67
C VAL A 499 -23.11 -43.01 -36.33
N VAL A 500 -21.88 -42.64 -35.97
CA VAL A 500 -21.17 -41.49 -36.55
C VAL A 500 -20.34 -41.97 -37.74
N THR A 501 -20.41 -41.25 -38.86
CA THR A 501 -19.42 -41.37 -39.95
C THR A 501 -18.46 -40.19 -39.91
N ILE A 502 -17.16 -40.43 -40.07
CA ILE A 502 -16.11 -39.40 -40.04
C ILE A 502 -15.60 -39.16 -41.46
N ASN A 503 -15.96 -38.02 -42.02
CA ASN A 503 -15.53 -37.55 -43.33
C ASN A 503 -14.28 -36.67 -43.16
N MET A 504 -13.14 -37.14 -43.65
CA MET A 504 -11.87 -36.42 -43.56
C MET A 504 -11.65 -35.58 -44.83
N GLU A 505 -11.89 -34.27 -44.73
CA GLU A 505 -11.70 -33.31 -45.81
C GLU A 505 -10.24 -32.81 -45.86
N ASN A 506 -9.69 -32.72 -47.09
CA ASN A 506 -8.32 -32.31 -47.37
C ASN A 506 -7.26 -33.11 -46.60
N PHE A 507 -7.53 -34.40 -46.39
CA PHE A 507 -6.70 -35.31 -45.60
C PHE A 507 -6.68 -36.69 -46.23
N ASN A 508 -5.48 -37.20 -46.53
CA ASN A 508 -5.33 -38.58 -46.99
C ASN A 508 -5.15 -39.47 -45.76
N ALA A 509 -6.22 -40.17 -45.37
CA ALA A 509 -6.18 -41.13 -44.29
C ALA A 509 -5.22 -42.29 -44.62
N GLY A 510 -4.56 -42.82 -43.58
CA GLY A 510 -3.79 -44.06 -43.68
C GLY A 510 -4.70 -45.29 -43.70
N ASP A 511 -4.14 -46.47 -43.44
CA ASP A 511 -4.92 -47.71 -43.47
C ASP A 511 -5.89 -47.84 -42.28
N ARG A 512 -5.69 -47.09 -41.18
CA ARG A 512 -6.35 -47.37 -39.88
C ARG A 512 -6.89 -46.14 -39.14
N TYR A 513 -7.78 -46.44 -38.20
CA TYR A 513 -8.14 -45.54 -37.09
C TYR A 513 -8.18 -46.29 -35.76
N TYR A 514 -8.00 -45.53 -34.68
CA TYR A 514 -7.93 -46.03 -33.31
C TYR A 514 -8.85 -45.22 -32.40
N TYR A 515 -9.43 -45.83 -31.36
CA TYR A 515 -10.29 -45.09 -30.43
C TYR A 515 -10.33 -45.64 -29.01
N TYR A 516 -10.62 -44.74 -28.06
CA TYR A 516 -11.16 -45.08 -26.75
C TYR A 516 -12.65 -44.71 -26.69
N LEU A 517 -13.46 -45.62 -26.17
CA LEU A 517 -14.87 -45.38 -25.86
C LEU A 517 -15.05 -45.27 -24.34
N LEU A 518 -15.58 -44.13 -23.89
CA LEU A 518 -15.99 -43.89 -22.52
C LEU A 518 -17.52 -43.90 -22.39
N THR A 519 -18.04 -44.64 -21.41
CA THR A 519 -19.47 -44.68 -21.06
C THR A 519 -19.69 -44.71 -19.54
N GLY A 520 -20.84 -44.21 -19.10
CA GLY A 520 -21.24 -44.24 -17.68
C GLY A 520 -21.76 -45.62 -17.26
N GLY A 521 -21.75 -45.88 -15.95
CA GLY A 521 -22.48 -46.98 -15.34
C GLY A 521 -23.98 -46.66 -15.17
N ASN A 522 -24.66 -47.50 -14.38
CA ASN A 522 -26.08 -47.35 -14.06
C ASN A 522 -26.36 -47.22 -12.54
N ASP A 523 -25.31 -47.04 -11.73
CA ASP A 523 -25.34 -46.93 -10.26
C ASP A 523 -26.15 -45.73 -9.73
N ASN A 524 -26.23 -44.64 -10.50
CA ASN A 524 -26.91 -43.40 -10.12
C ASN A 524 -27.67 -42.76 -11.31
N GLY A 525 -28.25 -43.61 -12.17
CA GLY A 525 -28.85 -43.17 -13.45
C GLY A 525 -27.82 -42.49 -14.36
N ASP A 526 -28.21 -41.40 -15.04
CA ASP A 526 -27.26 -40.57 -15.82
C ASP A 526 -26.05 -40.12 -14.98
N PHE A 527 -26.23 -39.83 -13.69
CA PHE A 527 -25.20 -39.29 -12.80
C PHE A 527 -24.31 -40.37 -12.16
N SER A 528 -24.13 -41.50 -12.85
CA SER A 528 -23.18 -42.55 -12.49
C SER A 528 -21.83 -42.00 -12.05
N ARG A 529 -21.26 -42.55 -10.97
CA ARG A 529 -19.87 -42.28 -10.56
C ARG A 529 -18.86 -43.18 -11.28
N LYS A 530 -19.30 -44.26 -11.93
CA LYS A 530 -18.44 -45.18 -12.66
C LYS A 530 -18.10 -44.68 -14.06
N VAL A 531 -16.88 -44.95 -14.49
CA VAL A 531 -16.44 -44.78 -15.88
C VAL A 531 -16.04 -46.13 -16.43
N TYR A 532 -16.66 -46.52 -17.54
CA TYR A 532 -16.19 -47.62 -18.36
C TYR A 532 -15.28 -47.06 -19.44
N VAL A 533 -14.09 -47.63 -19.61
CA VAL A 533 -13.13 -47.33 -20.69
C VAL A 533 -12.93 -48.62 -21.46
N ASN A 534 -13.31 -48.66 -22.74
CA ASN A 534 -13.26 -49.87 -23.57
C ASN A 534 -13.92 -51.09 -22.87
N GLY A 535 -15.04 -50.83 -22.19
CA GLY A 535 -15.79 -51.83 -21.40
C GLY A 535 -15.20 -52.20 -20.03
N LEU A 536 -14.00 -51.73 -19.68
CA LEU A 536 -13.35 -51.98 -18.39
C LEU A 536 -13.73 -50.91 -17.35
N THR A 537 -13.84 -51.28 -16.07
CA THR A 537 -14.13 -50.38 -14.93
C THR A 537 -13.39 -50.89 -13.67
N THR A 538 -13.21 -50.02 -12.66
CA THR A 538 -12.85 -50.49 -11.30
C THR A 538 -13.98 -51.28 -10.64
N SER A 539 -13.59 -52.11 -9.67
CA SER A 539 -14.46 -52.80 -8.73
C SER A 539 -15.12 -51.86 -7.70
N TYR A 540 -14.53 -50.69 -7.39
CA TYR A 540 -15.10 -49.71 -6.46
C TYR A 540 -16.45 -49.15 -6.95
N ASP A 541 -17.27 -48.60 -6.05
CA ASP A 541 -18.61 -48.05 -6.37
C ASP A 541 -18.59 -46.75 -7.20
N GLY A 542 -17.41 -46.24 -7.56
CA GLY A 542 -17.19 -45.07 -8.39
C GLY A 542 -15.74 -45.02 -8.89
N GLY A 543 -15.47 -44.15 -9.88
CA GLY A 543 -14.21 -44.12 -10.62
C GLY A 543 -14.20 -45.01 -11.86
N GLY A 544 -13.10 -45.00 -12.60
CA GLY A 544 -12.82 -45.87 -13.75
C GLY A 544 -11.74 -46.90 -13.45
N PRO A 545 -11.22 -47.63 -14.46
CA PRO A 545 -10.21 -48.67 -14.26
C PRO A 545 -9.01 -48.22 -13.44
N ASP A 546 -8.58 -49.04 -12.47
CA ASP A 546 -7.42 -48.73 -11.62
C ASP A 546 -6.10 -48.73 -12.42
N ASN A 547 -6.02 -49.46 -13.54
CA ASN A 547 -4.87 -49.54 -14.45
C ASN A 547 -5.10 -48.77 -15.77
N TYR A 548 -5.84 -47.66 -15.74
CA TYR A 548 -6.21 -46.87 -16.92
C TYR A 548 -5.04 -46.48 -17.86
N SER A 549 -3.83 -46.34 -17.32
CA SER A 549 -2.62 -46.01 -18.07
C SER A 549 -2.15 -47.15 -19.00
N GLU A 550 -2.49 -48.39 -18.68
CA GLU A 550 -2.12 -49.60 -19.43
C GLU A 550 -3.13 -49.97 -20.53
N ILE A 551 -4.34 -49.39 -20.52
CA ILE A 551 -5.39 -49.75 -21.48
C ILE A 551 -5.01 -49.21 -22.86
N ILE A 552 -4.93 -50.10 -23.84
CA ILE A 552 -4.69 -49.79 -25.25
C ILE A 552 -5.99 -49.37 -25.94
N PRO A 553 -5.95 -48.53 -27.00
CA PRO A 553 -7.15 -48.18 -27.75
C PRO A 553 -7.67 -49.39 -28.53
N TYR A 554 -8.94 -49.36 -28.93
CA TYR A 554 -9.39 -50.21 -30.03
C TYR A 554 -8.76 -49.71 -31.35
N GLY A 555 -8.50 -50.62 -32.28
CA GLY A 555 -7.99 -50.31 -33.62
C GLY A 555 -8.68 -51.14 -34.69
N THR A 556 -8.84 -50.58 -35.89
CA THR A 556 -9.44 -51.28 -37.04
C THR A 556 -8.94 -50.70 -38.36
N THR A 557 -9.27 -51.35 -39.47
CA THR A 557 -8.88 -50.96 -40.84
C THR A 557 -9.99 -50.12 -41.49
N ILE A 558 -9.62 -49.13 -42.30
CA ILE A 558 -10.56 -48.25 -43.01
C ILE A 558 -11.09 -48.98 -44.26
N GLU A 559 -12.26 -49.62 -44.13
CA GLU A 559 -13.00 -50.24 -45.23
C GLU A 559 -14.17 -49.35 -45.69
N GLY A 560 -13.87 -48.31 -46.47
CA GLY A 560 -14.85 -47.34 -46.97
C GLY A 560 -14.93 -46.09 -46.09
N ASP A 561 -16.14 -45.67 -45.71
CA ASP A 561 -16.31 -44.56 -44.75
C ASP A 561 -15.85 -45.01 -43.34
N ILE A 562 -15.25 -44.11 -42.56
CA ILE A 562 -14.92 -44.37 -41.14
C ILE A 562 -16.21 -44.35 -40.32
N ARG A 563 -16.64 -45.49 -39.75
CA ARG A 563 -17.91 -45.62 -39.00
C ARG A 563 -17.70 -46.07 -37.56
N LEU A 564 -18.38 -45.41 -36.63
CA LEU A 564 -18.22 -45.62 -35.19
C LEU A 564 -19.58 -45.61 -34.46
N GLU A 565 -19.75 -46.53 -33.51
CA GLU A 565 -20.90 -46.50 -32.59
C GLU A 565 -20.59 -45.56 -31.42
N LEU A 566 -21.45 -44.55 -31.25
CA LEU A 566 -21.37 -43.56 -30.18
C LEU A 566 -22.62 -43.67 -29.29
N PRO A 567 -22.55 -44.43 -28.18
CA PRO A 567 -23.67 -44.63 -27.25
C PRO A 567 -24.29 -43.32 -26.75
N GLY A 568 -25.57 -43.38 -26.34
CA GLY A 568 -26.18 -42.30 -25.58
C GLY A 568 -25.42 -42.07 -24.27
N ARG A 569 -25.15 -40.82 -23.90
CA ARG A 569 -24.22 -40.46 -22.82
C ARG A 569 -22.81 -41.06 -23.01
N GLY A 570 -22.35 -41.21 -24.26
CA GLY A 570 -21.01 -41.70 -24.60
C GLY A 570 -20.04 -40.59 -25.00
N THR A 571 -18.75 -40.84 -24.80
CA THR A 571 -17.64 -40.03 -25.33
C THR A 571 -16.69 -40.92 -26.13
N LEU A 572 -16.36 -40.55 -27.37
CA LEU A 572 -15.32 -41.16 -28.17
C LEU A 572 -14.10 -40.24 -28.26
N PHE A 573 -12.92 -40.83 -28.15
CA PHE A 573 -11.64 -40.22 -28.46
C PHE A 573 -11.03 -41.02 -29.60
N VAL A 574 -10.78 -40.40 -30.76
CA VAL A 574 -10.40 -41.08 -32.02
C VAL A 574 -9.10 -40.50 -32.57
N ILE A 575 -8.21 -41.37 -33.08
CA ILE A 575 -7.09 -41.00 -33.95
C ILE A 575 -7.32 -41.62 -35.33
N VAL A 576 -7.20 -40.81 -36.38
CA VAL A 576 -7.14 -41.29 -37.78
C VAL A 576 -5.70 -41.14 -38.27
N GLU A 577 -5.13 -42.22 -38.83
CA GLU A 577 -3.79 -42.19 -39.42
C GLU A 577 -3.73 -41.30 -40.66
N GLN A 578 -2.53 -40.85 -41.04
CA GLN A 578 -2.27 -40.20 -42.33
C GLN A 578 -1.47 -41.14 -43.23
N ASP A 579 -1.79 -41.16 -44.53
CA ASP A 579 -0.96 -41.83 -45.54
C ASP A 579 0.43 -41.17 -45.60
N THR A 580 1.45 -41.95 -45.24
CA THR A 580 2.86 -41.54 -45.23
C THR A 580 3.62 -41.92 -46.49
N THR A 581 2.98 -42.55 -47.49
CA THR A 581 3.60 -42.95 -48.75
C THR A 581 3.77 -41.80 -49.74
N LEU A 582 3.11 -40.67 -49.47
CA LEU A 582 3.14 -39.45 -50.28
C LEU A 582 4.46 -38.68 -50.07
N PRO A 583 5.10 -38.16 -51.14
CA PRO A 583 6.36 -37.44 -51.02
C PRO A 583 6.18 -36.12 -50.26
N GLY A 584 6.98 -35.94 -49.21
CA GLY A 584 6.93 -34.75 -48.36
C GLY A 584 7.28 -33.46 -49.10
N GLN A 585 6.56 -32.39 -48.78
CA GLN A 585 6.75 -31.08 -49.38
C GLN A 585 7.99 -30.37 -48.80
N THR A 586 8.52 -29.40 -49.53
CA THR A 586 9.71 -28.61 -49.16
C THR A 586 9.46 -27.13 -49.35
N ILE A 587 10.17 -26.29 -48.58
CA ILE A 587 10.14 -24.83 -48.72
C ILE A 587 11.52 -24.33 -49.13
N GLU A 588 11.57 -23.44 -50.12
CA GLU A 588 12.72 -22.56 -50.36
C GLU A 588 12.41 -21.20 -49.74
N PHE A 589 13.34 -20.63 -48.96
CA PHE A 589 13.17 -19.36 -48.26
C PHE A 589 14.44 -18.52 -48.37
N ASP A 590 14.30 -17.28 -48.85
CA ASP A 590 15.40 -16.36 -49.09
C ASP A 590 16.15 -15.96 -47.79
N PRO A 591 17.45 -15.63 -47.87
CA PRO A 591 18.20 -15.09 -46.74
C PRO A 591 17.71 -13.68 -46.36
N LEU A 592 17.70 -13.39 -45.06
CA LEU A 592 17.21 -12.11 -44.53
C LEU A 592 18.32 -11.05 -44.45
N PRO A 593 17.97 -9.75 -44.55
CA PRO A 593 18.91 -8.67 -44.30
C PRO A 593 19.14 -8.49 -42.80
N VAL A 594 20.36 -8.09 -42.42
CA VAL A 594 20.60 -7.45 -41.12
C VAL A 594 19.91 -6.09 -41.11
N LYS A 595 19.31 -5.72 -39.98
CA LYS A 595 18.51 -4.51 -39.78
C LYS A 595 19.02 -3.71 -38.56
N MET A 596 18.54 -2.49 -38.41
CA MET A 596 18.68 -1.65 -37.22
C MET A 596 17.31 -1.18 -36.72
N VAL A 597 17.17 -0.91 -35.42
CA VAL A 597 15.94 -0.31 -34.88
C VAL A 597 15.67 1.03 -35.56
N GLY A 598 14.48 1.18 -36.14
CA GLY A 598 14.09 2.35 -36.94
C GLY A 598 14.21 2.16 -38.46
N ASP A 599 14.77 1.03 -38.93
CA ASP A 599 14.69 0.66 -40.35
C ASP A 599 13.26 0.44 -40.81
N SER A 600 13.00 0.72 -42.09
CA SER A 600 11.71 0.44 -42.71
C SER A 600 11.43 -1.06 -42.87
N ASP A 601 10.15 -1.41 -42.69
CA ASP A 601 9.55 -2.70 -43.00
C ASP A 601 9.98 -3.26 -44.36
N PHE A 602 10.14 -4.58 -44.43
CA PHE A 602 10.46 -5.29 -45.67
C PHE A 602 9.50 -6.46 -45.92
N ARG A 603 9.61 -7.10 -47.09
CA ARG A 603 8.82 -8.29 -47.47
C ARG A 603 9.71 -9.53 -47.48
N LEU A 604 9.10 -10.65 -47.10
CA LEU A 604 9.65 -12.00 -47.14
C LEU A 604 9.36 -12.64 -48.50
N HIS A 605 10.21 -13.58 -48.91
CA HIS A 605 9.97 -14.38 -50.11
C HIS A 605 10.33 -15.85 -49.87
N ALA A 606 9.35 -16.73 -50.05
CA ALA A 606 9.49 -18.18 -49.93
C ALA A 606 8.48 -18.88 -50.83
N THR A 607 8.80 -20.09 -51.26
CA THR A 607 7.98 -20.93 -52.15
C THR A 607 7.96 -22.37 -51.64
N ALA A 608 6.78 -22.99 -51.64
CA ALA A 608 6.65 -24.42 -51.38
C ALA A 608 6.70 -25.21 -52.70
N SER A 609 7.27 -26.41 -52.70
CA SER A 609 7.37 -27.28 -53.89
C SER A 609 6.03 -27.80 -54.42
N SER A 610 4.97 -27.69 -53.61
CA SER A 610 3.56 -27.90 -54.00
C SER A 610 2.90 -26.71 -54.68
N GLY A 611 3.54 -25.52 -54.65
CA GLY A 611 2.92 -24.26 -55.09
C GLY A 611 1.90 -23.67 -54.11
N LEU A 612 1.69 -24.29 -52.95
CA LEU A 612 0.80 -23.80 -51.91
C LEU A 612 1.36 -22.54 -51.23
N GLN A 613 0.49 -21.70 -50.66
CA GLN A 613 0.89 -20.47 -50.00
C GLN A 613 1.74 -20.75 -48.76
N VAL A 614 2.97 -20.27 -48.77
CA VAL A 614 3.83 -20.22 -47.58
C VAL A 614 3.33 -19.12 -46.64
N LYS A 615 3.16 -19.47 -45.36
CA LYS A 615 2.88 -18.57 -44.24
C LYS A 615 4.19 -18.27 -43.50
N PHE A 616 4.22 -17.18 -42.74
CA PHE A 616 5.40 -16.74 -42.02
C PHE A 616 5.12 -16.43 -40.55
N ALA A 617 6.13 -16.68 -39.71
CA ALA A 617 6.15 -16.43 -38.28
C ALA A 617 7.46 -15.72 -37.88
N THR A 618 7.47 -15.06 -36.73
CA THR A 618 8.70 -14.61 -36.02
C THR A 618 8.99 -15.58 -34.87
N THR A 619 10.16 -15.51 -34.22
CA THR A 619 10.37 -16.14 -32.90
C THR A 619 10.23 -15.16 -31.74
N ASP A 620 10.53 -13.87 -31.95
CA ASP A 620 10.39 -12.84 -30.92
C ASP A 620 9.65 -11.62 -31.51
N PRO A 621 8.36 -11.41 -31.14
CA PRO A 621 7.60 -10.24 -31.58
C PRO A 621 8.11 -8.92 -30.98
N GLN A 622 9.02 -8.95 -29.99
CA GLN A 622 9.74 -7.78 -29.49
C GLN A 622 10.96 -7.41 -30.36
N VAL A 623 11.45 -8.33 -31.21
CA VAL A 623 12.42 -8.01 -32.28
C VAL A 623 11.66 -7.54 -33.52
N ALA A 624 10.78 -8.37 -34.05
CA ALA A 624 10.06 -8.10 -35.28
C ALA A 624 8.71 -8.82 -35.35
N VAL A 625 7.67 -8.15 -35.84
CA VAL A 625 6.32 -8.71 -36.04
C VAL A 625 6.10 -9.01 -37.51
N VAL A 626 5.59 -10.21 -37.82
CA VAL A 626 5.21 -10.60 -39.18
C VAL A 626 3.72 -10.42 -39.40
N ARG A 627 3.34 -9.87 -40.56
CA ARG A 627 1.95 -9.71 -41.02
C ARG A 627 1.83 -10.16 -42.47
N HIS A 628 1.28 -11.34 -42.69
CA HIS A 628 1.33 -12.04 -43.98
C HIS A 628 2.80 -12.24 -44.42
N ASP A 629 3.27 -11.48 -45.42
CA ASP A 629 4.64 -11.50 -45.91
C ASP A 629 5.48 -10.28 -45.47
N ARG A 630 4.92 -9.33 -44.71
CA ARG A 630 5.63 -8.12 -44.26
C ARG A 630 6.23 -8.30 -42.88
N VAL A 631 7.48 -7.87 -42.69
CA VAL A 631 8.13 -7.73 -41.38
C VAL A 631 8.11 -6.27 -40.94
N GLU A 632 7.58 -6.03 -39.75
CA GLU A 632 7.57 -4.76 -39.00
C GLU A 632 8.67 -4.83 -37.93
N ILE A 633 9.62 -3.88 -37.92
CA ILE A 633 10.75 -3.90 -36.97
C ILE A 633 10.33 -3.24 -35.64
N ILE A 634 10.41 -3.97 -34.54
CA ILE A 634 9.91 -3.56 -33.22
C ILE A 634 11.06 -3.20 -32.26
N GLY A 635 12.15 -3.95 -32.27
CA GLY A 635 13.23 -3.80 -31.33
C GLY A 635 14.48 -4.58 -31.68
N ALA A 636 15.55 -4.36 -30.91
CA ALA A 636 16.82 -5.02 -31.16
C ALA A 636 16.87 -6.42 -30.54
N GLY A 637 17.73 -7.26 -31.10
CA GLY A 637 17.91 -8.67 -30.77
C GLY A 637 18.06 -9.51 -32.03
N GLU A 638 17.95 -10.82 -31.88
CA GLU A 638 17.88 -11.75 -33.00
C GLU A 638 16.62 -12.60 -32.83
N CYS A 639 15.95 -12.91 -33.94
CA CYS A 639 14.81 -13.81 -34.00
C CYS A 639 14.93 -14.65 -35.28
N GLU A 640 14.41 -15.87 -35.31
CA GLU A 640 14.16 -16.49 -36.62
C GLU A 640 12.88 -15.88 -37.20
N ILE A 641 12.86 -15.64 -38.50
CA ILE A 641 11.62 -15.71 -39.26
C ILE A 641 11.50 -17.15 -39.74
N ILE A 642 10.30 -17.71 -39.67
CA ILE A 642 10.05 -19.12 -39.99
C ILE A 642 9.02 -19.19 -41.11
N ALA A 643 9.45 -19.70 -42.26
CA ALA A 643 8.59 -20.03 -43.39
C ALA A 643 7.99 -21.41 -43.17
N TYR A 644 6.66 -21.49 -43.15
CA TYR A 644 5.92 -22.73 -42.94
C TYR A 644 4.77 -22.88 -43.94
N GLN A 645 4.48 -24.12 -44.31
CA GLN A 645 3.39 -24.48 -45.20
C GLN A 645 2.76 -25.75 -44.60
N GLU A 646 1.46 -25.72 -44.36
CA GLU A 646 0.77 -26.69 -43.48
C GLU A 646 0.32 -27.98 -44.19
N GLY A 647 0.84 -28.21 -45.40
CA GLY A 647 0.45 -29.30 -46.29
C GLY A 647 -0.83 -29.00 -47.07
N ASP A 648 -1.34 -30.05 -47.67
CA ASP A 648 -2.70 -30.20 -48.19
C ASP A 648 -3.07 -31.69 -48.00
N HIS A 649 -3.39 -32.41 -49.08
CA HIS A 649 -3.46 -33.86 -49.09
C HIS A 649 -2.13 -34.56 -48.73
N ALA A 650 -0.97 -33.93 -48.99
CA ALA A 650 0.34 -34.49 -48.64
C ALA A 650 0.88 -33.95 -47.29
N THR A 651 1.92 -34.63 -46.78
CA THR A 651 2.58 -34.25 -45.52
C THR A 651 3.12 -32.83 -45.56
N ALA A 652 2.87 -32.08 -44.47
CA ALA A 652 3.23 -30.68 -44.34
C ALA A 652 4.72 -30.44 -44.59
N ALA A 653 5.05 -29.33 -45.25
CA ALA A 653 6.42 -29.07 -45.63
C ALA A 653 7.32 -28.85 -44.40
N VAL A 654 8.53 -29.40 -44.43
CA VAL A 654 9.53 -29.14 -43.39
C VAL A 654 9.78 -27.64 -43.33
N GLN A 655 9.55 -27.05 -42.16
CA GLN A 655 9.66 -25.61 -41.94
C GLN A 655 11.10 -25.14 -42.14
N VAL A 656 11.28 -23.92 -42.66
CA VAL A 656 12.60 -23.35 -42.91
C VAL A 656 12.74 -22.04 -42.16
N SER A 657 13.74 -21.98 -41.30
CA SER A 657 14.06 -20.81 -40.48
C SER A 657 15.18 -19.96 -41.11
N ARG A 658 15.16 -18.66 -40.82
CA ARG A 658 16.20 -17.69 -41.15
C ARG A 658 16.34 -16.67 -40.03
N THR A 659 17.56 -16.50 -39.53
CA THR A 659 17.87 -15.48 -38.53
C THR A 659 17.72 -14.06 -39.08
N LEU A 660 16.97 -13.22 -38.37
CA LEU A 660 16.86 -11.78 -38.54
C LEU A 660 17.57 -11.10 -37.36
N THR A 661 18.76 -10.58 -37.62
CA THR A 661 19.51 -9.73 -36.68
C THR A 661 19.01 -8.28 -36.77
N VAL A 662 18.48 -7.74 -35.68
CA VAL A 662 18.16 -6.30 -35.55
C VAL A 662 19.11 -5.66 -34.54
N GLN A 663 20.00 -4.80 -35.05
CA GLN A 663 20.98 -4.07 -34.26
C GLN A 663 20.35 -2.90 -33.50
N LYS A 664 20.94 -2.56 -32.35
CA LYS A 664 20.52 -1.39 -31.57
C LYS A 664 20.80 -0.10 -32.35
N ALA A 665 19.88 0.85 -32.25
CA ALA A 665 20.13 2.21 -32.71
C ALA A 665 21.16 2.92 -31.82
N GLY A 666 21.90 3.86 -32.39
CA GLY A 666 22.68 4.82 -31.61
C GLY A 666 21.76 5.87 -30.95
N GLN A 667 22.22 6.43 -29.84
CA GLN A 667 21.60 7.60 -29.20
C GLN A 667 22.72 8.58 -28.79
N GLY A 668 22.36 9.86 -28.61
CA GLY A 668 23.28 10.91 -28.16
C GLY A 668 22.76 11.62 -26.92
N ILE A 669 23.69 11.93 -26.03
CA ILE A 669 23.53 12.89 -24.94
C ILE A 669 24.40 14.11 -25.23
N SER A 670 23.92 15.30 -24.89
CA SER A 670 24.69 16.55 -24.96
C SER A 670 24.37 17.42 -23.75
N MET A 671 25.39 17.98 -23.11
CA MET A 671 25.26 18.89 -21.97
C MET A 671 25.99 20.18 -22.33
N GLU A 672 25.30 21.31 -22.30
CA GLU A 672 25.90 22.62 -22.54
C GLU A 672 26.81 23.01 -21.36
N PRO A 673 27.81 23.88 -21.55
CA PRO A 673 28.62 24.40 -20.46
C PRO A 673 27.75 25.11 -19.41
N PHE A 674 28.09 24.95 -18.13
CA PHE A 674 27.43 25.68 -17.06
C PHE A 674 27.88 27.16 -17.06
N ASP A 675 26.92 28.07 -16.88
CA ASP A 675 27.22 29.44 -16.45
C ASP A 675 27.84 29.44 -15.04
N GLU A 676 28.58 30.50 -14.69
CA GLU A 676 29.07 30.68 -13.31
C GLU A 676 27.89 30.77 -12.34
N THR A 677 27.84 29.87 -11.35
CA THR A 677 26.79 29.85 -10.32
C THR A 677 27.36 30.21 -8.95
N ALA A 678 26.48 30.44 -7.99
CA ALA A 678 26.84 30.80 -6.62
C ALA A 678 26.28 29.80 -5.60
N TYR A 679 26.98 29.67 -4.48
CA TYR A 679 26.49 28.88 -3.35
C TYR A 679 25.11 29.38 -2.87
N GLY A 680 24.19 28.45 -2.61
CA GLY A 680 22.81 28.75 -2.24
C GLY A 680 21.85 28.95 -3.42
N VAL A 681 22.30 28.85 -4.68
CA VAL A 681 21.43 28.80 -5.86
C VAL A 681 20.94 27.36 -6.10
N GLU A 682 19.63 27.18 -6.30
CA GLU A 682 19.07 25.89 -6.71
C GLU A 682 19.22 25.66 -8.22
N PHE A 683 19.68 24.47 -8.63
CA PHE A 683 19.65 24.05 -10.04
C PHE A 683 18.24 23.62 -10.45
N THR A 684 17.61 24.38 -11.35
CA THR A 684 16.28 24.09 -11.90
C THR A 684 16.35 23.63 -13.35
N GLY A 685 15.97 22.37 -13.60
CA GLY A 685 15.94 21.77 -14.94
C GLY A 685 16.74 20.48 -15.03
N ASP A 686 16.89 19.96 -16.24
CA ASP A 686 17.73 18.81 -16.57
C ASP A 686 18.87 19.32 -17.47
N PRO A 687 20.16 19.30 -17.04
CA PRO A 687 21.23 20.00 -17.75
C PRO A 687 21.68 19.31 -19.05
N ALA A 688 21.37 18.03 -19.24
CA ALA A 688 21.62 17.31 -20.48
C ALA A 688 20.37 17.17 -21.35
N THR A 689 20.54 17.32 -22.66
CA THR A 689 19.58 16.97 -23.70
C THR A 689 19.88 15.56 -24.22
N VAL A 690 18.82 14.80 -24.51
CA VAL A 690 18.89 13.36 -24.86
C VAL A 690 18.11 13.05 -26.15
N SER A 691 18.72 12.32 -27.09
CA SER A 691 18.13 12.12 -28.42
C SER A 691 17.06 11.02 -28.50
N SER A 692 17.00 10.13 -27.51
CA SER A 692 16.12 8.95 -27.49
C SER A 692 14.96 9.04 -26.48
N GLY A 693 14.95 10.08 -25.64
CA GLY A 693 14.01 10.20 -24.52
C GLY A 693 14.29 9.28 -23.33
N LEU A 694 15.38 8.49 -23.32
CA LEU A 694 15.82 7.78 -22.11
C LEU A 694 16.44 8.77 -21.12
N PRO A 695 16.21 8.61 -19.80
CA PRO A 695 16.69 9.55 -18.80
C PRO A 695 18.21 9.62 -18.74
N ALA A 696 18.74 10.83 -18.50
CA ALA A 696 20.14 11.02 -18.12
C ALA A 696 20.37 10.64 -16.65
N ARG A 697 21.62 10.32 -16.31
CA ARG A 697 22.11 10.26 -14.92
C ARG A 697 23.41 11.03 -14.79
N TYR A 698 23.68 11.53 -13.59
CA TYR A 698 24.80 12.42 -13.32
C TYR A 698 25.75 11.86 -12.26
N THR A 699 27.01 12.27 -12.32
CA THR A 699 28.00 12.17 -11.23
C THR A 699 28.76 13.48 -11.10
N SER A 700 29.21 13.82 -9.90
CA SER A 700 30.17 14.91 -9.64
C SER A 700 31.55 14.31 -9.35
N SER A 701 32.63 14.97 -9.77
CA SER A 701 34.00 14.57 -9.42
C SER A 701 34.36 14.89 -7.96
N ASP A 702 33.72 15.92 -7.39
CA ASP A 702 33.95 16.42 -6.04
C ASP A 702 32.62 16.68 -5.32
N HIS A 703 32.40 15.91 -4.25
CA HIS A 703 31.17 15.94 -3.43
C HIS A 703 31.17 17.04 -2.36
N ASP A 704 32.32 17.63 -2.04
CA ASP A 704 32.38 18.78 -1.13
C ASP A 704 31.95 20.08 -1.84
N ILE A 705 31.92 20.07 -3.18
CA ILE A 705 31.47 21.18 -4.04
C ILE A 705 30.05 20.95 -4.56
N ALA A 706 29.74 19.77 -5.12
CA ALA A 706 28.38 19.40 -5.51
C ALA A 706 28.11 17.89 -5.43
N VAL A 707 26.92 17.50 -4.98
CA VAL A 707 26.45 16.10 -4.96
C VAL A 707 25.27 15.90 -5.90
N ILE A 708 25.03 14.65 -6.30
CA ILE A 708 23.85 14.27 -7.07
C ILE A 708 22.83 13.58 -6.15
N LEU A 709 21.66 14.19 -5.97
CA LEU A 709 20.56 13.69 -5.14
C LEU A 709 19.26 13.65 -5.95
N ASP A 710 18.58 12.50 -5.96
CA ASP A 710 17.36 12.25 -6.75
C ASP A 710 17.45 12.70 -8.22
N GLY A 711 18.64 12.54 -8.82
CA GLY A 711 18.94 12.93 -10.20
C GLY A 711 19.29 14.41 -10.41
N LYS A 712 19.25 15.24 -9.37
CA LYS A 712 19.56 16.68 -9.44
C LYS A 712 20.95 17.00 -8.92
N ILE A 713 21.56 18.05 -9.47
CA ILE A 713 22.78 18.67 -8.91
C ILE A 713 22.38 19.49 -7.67
N VAL A 714 23.03 19.23 -6.54
CA VAL A 714 22.88 19.99 -5.29
C VAL A 714 24.25 20.54 -4.89
N ILE A 715 24.37 21.87 -4.82
CA ILE A 715 25.61 22.55 -4.43
C ILE A 715 25.86 22.35 -2.93
N THR A 716 27.06 21.90 -2.58
CA THR A 716 27.50 21.62 -1.20
C THR A 716 28.64 22.52 -0.72
N GLY A 717 29.35 23.19 -1.63
CA GLY A 717 30.42 24.14 -1.31
C GLY A 717 30.91 24.93 -2.53
N THR A 718 31.81 25.89 -2.31
CA THR A 718 32.43 26.69 -3.39
C THR A 718 33.66 26.02 -3.99
N GLY A 719 33.88 26.20 -5.30
CA GLY A 719 35.04 25.65 -6.01
C GLY A 719 34.74 25.36 -7.48
N THR A 720 35.48 24.41 -8.06
CA THR A 720 35.23 23.87 -9.41
C THR A 720 35.15 22.35 -9.36
N THR A 721 34.08 21.76 -9.88
CA THR A 721 33.89 20.30 -9.99
C THR A 721 33.49 19.92 -11.42
N GLU A 722 33.75 18.69 -11.85
CA GLU A 722 33.28 18.16 -13.12
C GLU A 722 31.97 17.40 -12.92
N ILE A 723 30.90 17.82 -13.59
CA ILE A 723 29.66 17.04 -13.70
C ILE A 723 29.77 16.21 -14.97
N THR A 724 29.62 14.89 -14.85
CA THR A 724 29.52 13.98 -15.99
C THR A 724 28.10 13.46 -16.14
N ALA A 725 27.52 13.67 -17.32
CA ALA A 725 26.23 13.18 -17.74
C ALA A 725 26.40 11.89 -18.54
N TYR A 726 25.59 10.88 -18.22
CA TYR A 726 25.55 9.60 -18.91
C TYR A 726 24.13 9.32 -19.39
N GLN A 727 23.99 8.70 -20.55
CA GLN A 727 22.75 8.08 -20.98
C GLN A 727 22.99 6.58 -21.24
N ASP A 728 22.49 5.74 -20.34
CA ASP A 728 22.61 4.30 -20.49
C ASP A 728 21.73 3.78 -21.65
N GLY A 729 22.15 2.67 -22.25
CA GLY A 729 21.36 1.99 -23.29
C GLY A 729 20.18 1.22 -22.69
N ASN A 730 19.25 0.80 -23.54
CA ASN A 730 18.17 -0.13 -23.17
C ASN A 730 18.17 -1.36 -24.10
N ARG A 731 17.04 -2.05 -24.29
CA ARG A 731 16.94 -3.13 -25.29
C ARG A 731 17.29 -2.62 -26.70
N ASN A 732 16.75 -1.46 -27.10
CA ASN A 732 16.73 -0.96 -28.47
C ASN A 732 17.82 0.07 -28.80
N PHE A 733 18.34 0.80 -27.81
CA PHE A 733 19.40 1.79 -27.96
C PHE A 733 20.71 1.33 -27.29
N ALA A 734 21.85 1.54 -27.94
CA ALA A 734 23.16 1.43 -27.31
C ALA A 734 23.37 2.59 -26.31
N PRO A 735 24.28 2.49 -25.31
CA PRO A 735 24.64 3.62 -24.46
C PRO A 735 25.17 4.80 -25.29
N ALA A 736 24.95 6.03 -24.83
CA ALA A 736 25.65 7.18 -25.37
C ALA A 736 27.05 7.28 -24.75
N GLU A 737 28.01 7.86 -25.48
CA GLU A 737 29.27 8.30 -24.88
C GLU A 737 28.99 9.40 -23.85
N PRO A 738 29.57 9.35 -22.63
CA PRO A 738 29.32 10.35 -21.58
C PRO A 738 29.83 11.74 -21.97
N VAL A 739 29.17 12.78 -21.48
CA VAL A 739 29.58 14.18 -21.67
C VAL A 739 29.88 14.80 -20.31
N THR A 740 31.05 15.42 -20.19
CA THR A 740 31.52 16.09 -18.97
C THR A 740 31.58 17.59 -19.19
N GLN A 741 31.12 18.38 -18.21
CA GLN A 741 31.24 19.84 -18.18
C GLN A 741 31.72 20.29 -16.80
N THR A 742 32.52 21.36 -16.76
CA THR A 742 32.99 21.94 -15.50
C THR A 742 31.93 22.87 -14.91
N LEU A 743 31.56 22.63 -13.65
CA LEU A 743 30.70 23.49 -12.84
C LEU A 743 31.58 24.34 -11.93
N ALA A 744 31.47 25.66 -12.05
CA ALA A 744 32.15 26.64 -11.18
C ALA A 744 31.15 27.28 -10.21
N VAL A 745 31.45 27.22 -8.91
CA VAL A 745 30.61 27.71 -7.81
C VAL A 745 31.36 28.79 -7.03
N GLY A 746 30.94 30.05 -7.20
CA GLY A 746 31.38 31.19 -6.39
C GLY A 746 30.63 31.32 -5.05
N GLN A 747 31.09 32.22 -4.18
CA GLN A 747 30.41 32.50 -2.90
C GLN A 747 29.01 33.09 -3.12
N GLY A 748 28.05 32.67 -2.29
CA GLY A 748 26.70 33.22 -2.26
C GLY A 748 26.64 34.64 -1.70
N SER A 749 25.72 35.46 -2.20
CA SER A 749 25.35 36.74 -1.60
C SER A 749 24.32 36.57 -0.48
N GLN A 750 24.52 37.22 0.66
CA GLN A 750 23.62 37.17 1.81
C GLN A 750 23.31 38.56 2.37
N GLU A 751 22.20 38.65 3.11
CA GLU A 751 21.68 39.87 3.71
C GLU A 751 21.40 39.66 5.21
N ILE A 752 21.34 40.76 5.96
CA ILE A 752 20.90 40.76 7.36
C ILE A 752 19.48 41.32 7.41
N ILE A 753 18.56 40.58 8.01
CA ILE A 753 17.20 41.01 8.29
C ILE A 753 17.16 41.46 9.75
N MET A 754 16.84 42.73 10.00
CA MET A 754 16.78 43.36 11.31
C MET A 754 15.77 44.51 11.26
N GLU A 755 15.03 44.75 12.35
CA GLU A 755 14.19 45.95 12.48
C GLU A 755 15.05 47.22 12.52
N THR A 756 14.58 48.31 11.91
CA THR A 756 15.35 49.57 11.81
C THR A 756 15.21 50.47 13.03
N SER A 757 14.20 50.23 13.88
CA SER A 757 14.00 50.95 15.14
C SER A 757 13.29 50.09 16.18
N ALA A 758 13.65 50.25 17.45
CA ALA A 758 12.96 49.60 18.57
C ALA A 758 12.87 50.52 19.80
N GLU A 759 11.88 50.27 20.65
CA GLU A 759 11.63 51.00 21.90
C GLU A 759 11.50 50.02 23.07
N ILE A 760 12.06 50.38 24.24
CA ILE A 760 12.02 49.57 25.47
C ILE A 760 12.09 50.50 26.69
N THR A 761 11.57 50.10 27.86
CA THR A 761 11.66 50.93 29.08
C THR A 761 12.90 50.58 29.89
N PHE A 762 13.53 51.57 30.53
CA PHE A 762 14.57 51.32 31.52
C PHE A 762 14.06 50.41 32.64
N GLY A 763 14.75 49.30 32.87
CA GLY A 763 14.39 48.23 33.81
C GLY A 763 13.85 46.96 33.12
N ASP A 764 13.39 47.05 31.87
CA ASP A 764 12.94 45.88 31.11
C ASP A 764 14.12 45.06 30.56
N THR A 765 13.91 43.75 30.40
CA THR A 765 14.88 42.86 29.73
C THR A 765 14.65 42.83 28.22
N TRP A 766 15.72 43.03 27.45
CA TRP A 766 15.67 42.95 25.99
C TRP A 766 15.23 41.55 25.49
N PRO A 767 14.28 41.43 24.53
CA PRO A 767 13.55 40.18 24.27
C PRO A 767 14.29 39.09 23.46
N GLY A 768 15.49 39.33 22.91
CA GLY A 768 16.26 38.30 22.20
C GLY A 768 17.28 38.84 21.20
N HIS A 769 17.65 38.04 20.20
CA HIS A 769 18.54 38.47 19.11
C HIS A 769 17.70 39.19 18.03
N PRO A 770 17.93 40.49 17.75
CA PRO A 770 17.08 41.27 16.85
C PRO A 770 17.32 41.07 15.35
N ALA A 771 18.34 40.32 14.95
CA ALA A 771 18.72 40.13 13.55
C ALA A 771 18.98 38.66 13.19
N THR A 772 18.69 38.32 11.93
CA THR A 772 19.04 37.04 11.29
C THR A 772 19.80 37.31 9.99
N ALA A 773 20.70 36.39 9.61
CA ALA A 773 21.33 36.42 8.29
C ALA A 773 20.67 35.40 7.36
N THR A 774 20.48 35.73 6.08
CA THR A 774 19.85 34.81 5.11
C THR A 774 20.67 33.54 4.84
N SER A 775 21.96 33.57 5.13
CA SER A 775 22.87 32.41 5.14
C SER A 775 22.68 31.44 6.31
N GLY A 776 21.91 31.83 7.34
CA GLY A 776 21.86 31.14 8.63
C GLY A 776 23.10 31.32 9.52
N LEU A 777 24.10 32.09 9.10
CA LEU A 777 25.31 32.32 9.88
C LEU A 777 25.05 33.23 11.11
N PRO A 778 25.76 33.03 12.23
CA PRO A 778 25.64 33.90 13.40
C PRO A 778 25.94 35.37 13.08
N VAL A 779 25.07 36.25 13.59
CA VAL A 779 25.18 37.71 13.53
C VAL A 779 25.83 38.22 14.82
N SER A 780 26.77 39.15 14.70
CA SER A 780 27.36 39.87 15.84
C SER A 780 26.78 41.28 15.95
N TYR A 781 26.81 41.85 17.15
CA TYR A 781 26.26 43.18 17.43
C TYR A 781 27.29 44.11 18.08
N THR A 782 27.16 45.42 17.84
CA THR A 782 27.81 46.49 18.60
C THR A 782 26.79 47.58 18.95
N SER A 783 27.10 48.42 19.94
CA SER A 783 26.27 49.57 20.35
C SER A 783 27.08 50.85 20.23
N SER A 784 26.52 51.92 19.67
CA SER A 784 27.20 53.22 19.54
C SER A 784 27.34 53.97 20.87
N ASN A 785 26.43 53.72 21.82
CA ASN A 785 26.49 54.27 23.17
C ASN A 785 26.27 53.17 24.24
N HIS A 786 27.36 52.83 24.93
CA HIS A 786 27.39 51.85 26.03
C HIS A 786 26.71 52.31 27.32
N GLU A 787 26.43 53.60 27.50
CA GLU A 787 25.71 54.13 28.67
C GLU A 787 24.20 53.90 28.55
N VAL A 788 23.68 53.74 27.32
CA VAL A 788 22.27 53.42 27.02
C VAL A 788 22.06 51.90 26.90
N ALA A 789 22.88 51.22 26.09
CA ALA A 789 22.87 49.76 26.03
C ALA A 789 24.25 49.18 25.70
N THR A 790 24.59 48.06 26.34
CA THR A 790 25.83 47.31 26.10
C THR A 790 25.54 45.99 25.37
N VAL A 791 26.50 45.53 24.56
CA VAL A 791 26.44 44.19 23.95
C VAL A 791 27.44 43.28 24.65
N LYS A 792 27.04 42.04 24.94
CA LYS A 792 27.93 41.01 25.47
C LYS A 792 27.62 39.66 24.82
N GLY A 793 28.44 39.30 23.83
CA GLY A 793 28.16 38.17 22.95
C GLY A 793 27.11 38.54 21.90
N ASP A 794 26.04 37.77 21.84
CA ASP A 794 24.86 37.93 20.98
C ASP A 794 23.71 38.72 21.65
N SER A 795 23.92 39.15 22.90
CA SER A 795 22.88 39.62 23.81
C SER A 795 23.06 41.11 24.16
N ILE A 796 21.95 41.85 24.11
CA ILE A 796 21.87 43.29 24.39
C ILE A 796 21.39 43.51 25.82
N PHE A 797 22.05 44.39 26.57
CA PHE A 797 21.76 44.71 27.96
C PHE A 797 21.50 46.21 28.10
N ILE A 798 20.30 46.57 28.55
CA ILE A 798 19.91 47.96 28.80
C ILE A 798 20.67 48.50 30.02
N ALA A 799 21.31 49.66 29.86
CA ALA A 799 22.18 50.28 30.86
C ALA A 799 21.65 51.63 31.36
N GLY A 800 20.91 52.36 30.54
CA GLY A 800 20.36 53.68 30.85
C GLY A 800 19.32 54.12 29.82
N ALA A 801 18.49 55.11 30.17
CA ALA A 801 17.54 55.73 29.25
C ALA A 801 18.25 56.70 28.28
N GLY A 802 17.79 56.75 27.03
CA GLY A 802 18.43 57.52 25.95
C GLY A 802 18.23 56.86 24.58
N VAL A 803 19.11 57.16 23.64
CA VAL A 803 19.11 56.56 22.29
C VAL A 803 20.50 56.03 21.96
N THR A 804 20.57 54.86 21.35
CA THR A 804 21.80 54.24 20.81
C THR A 804 21.51 53.54 19.50
N GLU A 805 22.51 53.43 18.63
CA GLU A 805 22.46 52.61 17.43
C GLU A 805 23.04 51.23 17.74
N ILE A 806 22.29 50.17 17.42
CA ILE A 806 22.77 48.79 17.46
C ILE A 806 23.11 48.37 16.03
N THR A 807 24.38 48.10 15.75
CA THR A 807 24.83 47.62 14.43
C THR A 807 24.94 46.10 14.46
N ALA A 808 24.20 45.43 13.58
CA ALA A 808 24.33 44.01 13.27
C ALA A 808 25.37 43.79 12.16
N SER A 809 26.15 42.71 12.23
CA SER A 809 27.20 42.40 11.24
C SER A 809 27.40 40.90 11.03
N GLN A 810 27.72 40.51 9.79
CA GLN A 810 27.96 39.13 9.39
C GLN A 810 29.11 39.10 8.37
N ASN A 811 30.23 38.45 8.73
CA ASN A 811 31.51 38.55 8.02
C ASN A 811 31.70 37.55 6.86
N GLY A 812 30.67 36.79 6.50
CA GLY A 812 30.77 35.69 5.54
C GLY A 812 31.41 34.43 6.13
N ASN A 813 31.65 33.46 5.26
CA ASN A 813 32.52 32.30 5.47
C ASN A 813 33.09 31.84 4.11
N GLU A 814 33.61 30.62 4.01
CA GLU A 814 34.08 30.07 2.73
C GLU A 814 33.00 30.02 1.63
N ASN A 815 31.73 29.85 2.01
CA ASN A 815 30.61 29.69 1.08
C ASN A 815 29.78 30.97 0.84
N TRP A 816 29.83 31.96 1.74
CA TRP A 816 29.06 33.21 1.65
C TRP A 816 29.95 34.45 1.73
N TYR A 817 29.71 35.43 0.87
CA TYR A 817 30.30 36.77 0.98
C TYR A 817 29.85 37.47 2.28
N PRO A 818 30.62 38.45 2.81
CA PRO A 818 30.17 39.28 3.93
C PRO A 818 28.84 39.99 3.61
N ALA A 819 27.90 39.98 4.55
CA ALA A 819 26.67 40.74 4.43
C ALA A 819 26.93 42.24 4.71
N THR A 820 26.14 43.12 4.12
CA THR A 820 26.19 44.56 4.46
C THR A 820 25.66 44.75 5.89
N PRO A 821 26.39 45.42 6.81
CA PRO A 821 25.90 45.69 8.15
C PRO A 821 24.60 46.49 8.17
N VAL A 822 23.70 46.15 9.09
CA VAL A 822 22.40 46.82 9.28
C VAL A 822 22.36 47.48 10.65
N VAL A 823 21.71 48.64 10.76
CA VAL A 823 21.66 49.46 11.97
C VAL A 823 20.22 49.64 12.45
N MET A 824 19.99 49.35 13.73
CA MET A 824 18.73 49.59 14.43
C MET A 824 18.89 50.76 15.40
N THR A 825 17.99 51.74 15.34
CA THR A 825 17.90 52.78 16.38
C THR A 825 17.15 52.24 17.60
N LEU A 826 17.85 52.05 18.72
CA LEU A 826 17.27 51.63 19.99
C LEU A 826 17.00 52.85 20.88
N THR A 827 15.72 53.11 21.15
CA THR A 827 15.27 54.10 22.13
C THR A 827 14.96 53.42 23.46
N VAL A 828 15.62 53.84 24.53
CA VAL A 828 15.32 53.40 25.89
C VAL A 828 14.57 54.52 26.61
N LEU A 829 13.28 54.32 26.87
CA LEU A 829 12.46 55.27 27.62
C LEU A 829 12.81 55.26 29.11
N LYS A 830 12.62 56.40 29.78
CA LYS A 830 12.68 56.46 31.25
C LYS A 830 11.56 55.65 31.87
N SER A 831 11.87 54.96 32.97
CA SER A 831 10.90 54.18 33.72
C SER A 831 9.91 55.07 34.49
N GLY A 832 8.71 54.55 34.71
CA GLY A 832 7.75 55.16 35.64
C GLY A 832 8.16 54.92 37.10
N GLN A 833 7.82 55.85 37.99
CA GLN A 833 7.96 55.66 39.43
C GLN A 833 6.80 56.29 40.21
N THR A 834 6.60 55.83 41.43
CA THR A 834 5.55 56.28 42.35
C THR A 834 6.11 56.59 43.73
N ILE A 835 5.47 57.49 44.46
CA ILE A 835 5.76 57.77 45.88
C ILE A 835 4.77 57.00 46.75
N ASN A 836 5.29 56.25 47.72
CA ASN A 836 4.52 55.70 48.82
C ASN A 836 4.71 56.61 50.05
N PHE A 837 3.67 57.36 50.42
CA PHE A 837 3.66 58.22 51.62
C PHE A 837 2.60 57.69 52.60
N PRO A 838 2.98 57.14 53.78
CA PRO A 838 2.04 56.77 54.84
C PRO A 838 1.19 57.95 55.35
N LYS A 839 0.12 57.70 56.14
CA LYS A 839 -0.55 58.81 56.88
C LYS A 839 0.39 59.30 57.97
N LEU A 840 0.58 60.61 58.07
CA LEU A 840 1.27 61.22 59.21
C LEU A 840 0.43 61.04 60.49
N PRO A 841 1.07 60.83 61.66
CA PRO A 841 0.39 60.82 62.94
C PRO A 841 -0.05 62.24 63.33
N GLU A 842 -1.04 62.32 64.22
CA GLU A 842 -1.38 63.55 64.93
C GLU A 842 -0.31 63.85 65.99
N LYS A 843 -0.09 65.14 66.28
CA LYS A 843 1.07 65.64 67.03
C LYS A 843 0.69 66.77 67.99
N THR A 844 1.61 67.12 68.89
CA THR A 844 1.51 68.27 69.81
C THR A 844 2.68 69.24 69.59
N VAL A 845 2.61 70.48 70.09
CA VAL A 845 3.73 71.45 69.93
C VAL A 845 5.01 71.05 70.67
N ASP A 846 4.92 70.15 71.66
CA ASP A 846 6.05 69.66 72.46
C ASP A 846 6.61 68.31 71.93
N ASP A 847 6.05 67.77 70.85
CA ASP A 847 6.58 66.58 70.18
C ASP A 847 7.92 66.88 69.49
N ALA A 848 8.88 65.95 69.62
CA ALA A 848 10.14 66.02 68.90
C ALA A 848 9.98 65.80 67.38
N ASP A 849 10.88 66.46 66.62
CA ASP A 849 11.05 66.34 65.17
C ASP A 849 11.08 64.87 64.72
N PHE A 850 10.39 64.54 63.63
CA PHE A 850 10.16 63.17 63.19
C PHE A 850 10.22 63.01 61.66
N PRO A 851 10.68 61.87 61.12
CA PRO A 851 10.83 61.71 59.68
C PRO A 851 9.47 61.66 58.98
N ALA A 852 9.36 62.33 57.83
CA ALA A 852 8.14 62.29 56.99
C ALA A 852 7.87 60.89 56.41
N GLY A 853 8.92 60.12 56.12
CA GLY A 853 8.82 58.67 55.91
C GLY A 853 8.18 58.19 54.59
N ALA A 854 8.11 59.04 53.56
CA ALA A 854 7.75 58.60 52.22
C ALA A 854 8.94 57.98 51.47
N THR A 855 8.67 57.07 50.53
CA THR A 855 9.69 56.41 49.69
C THR A 855 9.28 56.37 48.22
N ALA A 856 10.24 56.48 47.31
CA ALA A 856 10.02 56.33 45.86
C ALA A 856 10.29 54.89 45.39
N SER A 857 9.49 54.40 44.43
CA SER A 857 9.64 53.04 43.87
C SER A 857 10.94 52.81 43.09
N SER A 858 11.63 53.88 42.71
CA SER A 858 12.97 53.89 42.09
C SER A 858 14.12 53.75 43.10
N GLY A 859 13.85 53.92 44.40
CA GLY A 859 14.87 54.12 45.43
C GLY A 859 15.48 55.53 45.48
N LEU A 860 14.99 56.49 44.68
CA LEU A 860 15.42 57.88 44.73
C LEU A 860 14.93 58.60 46.01
N GLU A 861 15.70 59.59 46.44
CA GLU A 861 15.40 60.42 47.60
C GLU A 861 14.16 61.29 47.36
N VAL A 862 13.25 61.31 48.34
CA VAL A 862 11.98 62.06 48.28
C VAL A 862 12.15 63.39 49.01
N THR A 863 11.85 64.49 48.34
CA THR A 863 11.84 65.83 48.92
C THR A 863 10.45 66.19 49.43
N TYR A 864 10.36 67.19 50.32
CA TYR A 864 9.12 67.55 50.99
C TYR A 864 8.91 69.06 51.05
N THR A 865 7.66 69.48 51.02
CA THR A 865 7.22 70.85 51.32
C THR A 865 6.10 70.84 52.36
N SER A 866 5.93 71.94 53.09
CA SER A 866 4.79 72.19 53.97
C SER A 866 3.97 73.35 53.41
N SER A 867 2.65 73.24 53.40
CA SER A 867 1.75 74.33 52.98
C SER A 867 1.74 75.50 53.96
N ASP A 868 2.10 75.25 55.22
CA ASP A 868 2.14 76.23 56.30
C ASP A 868 3.36 75.96 57.22
N THR A 869 4.34 76.86 57.15
CA THR A 869 5.58 76.82 57.94
C THR A 869 5.44 77.40 59.35
N GLU A 870 4.31 78.05 59.69
CA GLU A 870 4.01 78.44 61.07
C GLU A 870 3.48 77.25 61.88
N VAL A 871 3.00 76.18 61.23
CA VAL A 871 2.60 74.91 61.85
C VAL A 871 3.75 73.89 61.86
N ALA A 872 4.37 73.62 60.70
CA ALA A 872 5.53 72.74 60.60
C ALA A 872 6.44 73.07 59.42
N VAL A 873 7.75 72.94 59.63
CA VAL A 873 8.81 73.07 58.61
C VAL A 873 9.37 71.67 58.32
N VAL A 874 9.78 71.40 57.08
CA VAL A 874 10.47 70.14 56.74
C VAL A 874 11.90 70.44 56.28
N SER A 875 12.88 69.79 56.91
CA SER A 875 14.31 69.94 56.62
C SER A 875 15.00 68.58 56.72
N GLU A 876 15.87 68.24 55.76
CA GLU A 876 16.61 66.96 55.74
C GLU A 876 15.71 65.71 55.91
N GLY A 877 14.47 65.76 55.40
CA GLY A 877 13.46 64.69 55.53
C GLY A 877 12.75 64.61 56.88
N MET A 878 13.15 65.45 57.85
CA MET A 878 12.54 65.57 59.18
C MET A 878 11.51 66.69 59.20
N ILE A 879 10.33 66.40 59.73
CA ILE A 879 9.28 67.37 60.05
C ILE A 879 9.58 67.94 61.43
N GLN A 880 9.88 69.23 61.46
CA GLN A 880 10.00 70.04 62.67
C GLN A 880 8.70 70.77 62.94
N ILE A 881 8.22 70.70 64.18
CA ILE A 881 6.97 71.35 64.59
C ILE A 881 7.27 72.79 65.03
N THR A 882 6.51 73.75 64.53
CA THR A 882 6.72 75.19 64.78
C THR A 882 5.52 75.88 65.44
N GLY A 883 4.32 75.29 65.36
CA GLY A 883 3.12 75.83 65.99
C GLY A 883 1.91 74.89 65.88
N ALA A 884 0.86 75.20 66.63
CA ALA A 884 -0.39 74.44 66.60
C ALA A 884 -1.27 74.85 65.40
N GLY A 885 -1.85 73.87 64.70
CA GLY A 885 -2.67 74.07 63.52
C GLY A 885 -2.71 72.81 62.64
N THR A 886 -3.17 72.97 61.40
CA THR A 886 -3.20 71.88 60.41
C THR A 886 -2.45 72.33 59.16
N THR A 887 -1.47 71.55 58.72
CA THR A 887 -0.71 71.80 57.49
C THR A 887 -0.71 70.57 56.59
N THR A 888 -0.58 70.77 55.28
CA THR A 888 -0.37 69.70 54.31
C THR A 888 1.12 69.57 54.02
N ILE A 889 1.68 68.41 54.29
CA ILE A 889 3.02 68.02 53.85
C ILE A 889 2.89 67.34 52.49
N THR A 890 3.58 67.83 51.47
CA THR A 890 3.61 67.23 50.13
C THR A 890 4.98 66.62 49.86
N ALA A 891 5.00 65.35 49.45
CA ALA A 891 6.17 64.59 49.06
C ALA A 891 6.33 64.60 47.52
N MET A 892 7.55 64.87 47.06
CA MET A 892 7.92 65.10 45.66
C MET A 892 9.12 64.24 45.25
N GLN A 893 9.20 63.84 43.97
CA GLN A 893 10.36 63.14 43.42
C GLN A 893 10.48 63.43 41.92
N GLU A 894 11.39 64.32 41.54
CA GLU A 894 11.55 64.86 40.17
C GLU A 894 12.02 63.84 39.11
N GLY A 895 12.43 62.65 39.52
CA GLY A 895 13.10 61.66 38.68
C GLY A 895 14.59 61.92 38.55
N ASN A 896 15.21 61.24 37.57
CA ASN A 896 16.62 61.41 37.22
C ASN A 896 16.81 61.09 35.73
N GLU A 897 18.01 60.70 35.30
CA GLU A 897 18.30 60.31 33.92
C GLU A 897 17.49 59.07 33.47
N ASN A 898 17.17 58.15 34.37
CA ASN A 898 16.54 56.86 34.07
C ASN A 898 15.06 56.74 34.51
N TYR A 899 14.59 57.60 35.42
CA TYR A 899 13.21 57.61 35.92
C TYR A 899 12.53 58.95 35.62
N ASN A 900 11.25 58.91 35.24
CA ASN A 900 10.39 60.10 35.14
C ASN A 900 10.04 60.65 36.53
N ALA A 901 9.55 61.89 36.61
CA ALA A 901 9.00 62.42 37.87
C ALA A 901 7.85 61.54 38.39
N ALA A 902 7.85 61.26 39.69
CA ALA A 902 6.73 60.59 40.34
C ALA A 902 5.59 61.59 40.60
N PRO A 903 4.31 61.19 40.48
CA PRO A 903 3.20 62.03 40.93
C PRO A 903 3.34 62.36 42.42
N GLU A 904 3.21 63.65 42.74
CA GLU A 904 3.26 64.14 44.13
C GLU A 904 2.20 63.47 45.01
N VAL A 905 2.53 63.28 46.29
CA VAL A 905 1.59 62.73 47.28
C VAL A 905 1.55 63.64 48.49
N SER A 906 0.35 64.07 48.88
CA SER A 906 0.14 64.95 50.03
C SER A 906 -0.46 64.23 51.23
N ARG A 907 -0.09 64.68 52.43
CA ARG A 907 -0.59 64.20 53.73
C ARG A 907 -0.84 65.36 54.67
N GLU A 908 -2.01 65.34 55.30
CA GLU A 908 -2.35 66.26 56.37
C GLU A 908 -1.58 65.90 57.65
N LEU A 909 -1.05 66.93 58.31
CA LEU A 909 -0.46 66.90 59.64
C LEU A 909 -1.26 67.84 60.54
N VAL A 910 -1.73 67.32 61.67
CA VAL A 910 -2.43 68.09 62.70
C VAL A 910 -1.53 68.20 63.92
N VAL A 911 -1.27 69.44 64.36
CA VAL A 911 -0.50 69.77 65.56
C VAL A 911 -1.43 70.45 66.57
N LEU A 912 -1.58 69.85 67.75
CA LEU A 912 -2.43 70.33 68.83
C LEU A 912 -1.63 71.23 69.79
N ALA A 913 -2.29 72.28 70.29
CA ALA A 913 -1.75 73.15 71.33
C ALA A 913 -1.73 72.42 72.70
N PRO A 914 -0.85 72.78 73.64
CA PRO A 914 -0.71 72.07 74.89
C PRO A 914 -1.77 72.53 75.89
N THR A 915 -2.65 71.62 76.30
CA THR A 915 -3.66 71.87 77.35
C THR A 915 -2.99 71.88 78.72
N VAL A 916 -2.45 73.04 79.13
CA VAL A 916 -1.84 73.18 80.46
C VAL A 916 -2.92 73.07 81.54
N ILE A 917 -2.89 71.97 82.30
CA ILE A 917 -3.50 71.86 83.61
C ILE A 917 -2.36 71.70 84.62
N ASP A 918 -2.26 72.63 85.56
CA ASP A 918 -1.28 72.64 86.65
C ASP A 918 -1.77 71.71 87.78
N GLU A 919 -0.93 70.80 88.29
CA GLU A 919 -1.30 69.83 89.33
C GLU A 919 -1.36 70.44 90.74
N ALA A 920 -2.14 71.52 90.94
CA ALA A 920 -2.20 72.21 92.23
C ALA A 920 -3.46 73.04 92.56
N ASP A 921 -4.68 72.49 92.44
CA ASP A 921 -5.76 72.86 93.39
C ASP A 921 -6.91 71.81 93.46
N PRO A 922 -7.22 71.21 94.62
CA PRO A 922 -8.50 70.52 94.80
C PRO A 922 -9.66 71.53 94.81
N ALA A 923 -10.82 71.14 94.28
CA ALA A 923 -12.01 72.01 94.32
C ALA A 923 -12.49 72.22 95.78
N GLY A 924 -12.13 73.35 96.38
CA GLY A 924 -12.54 73.73 97.73
C GLY A 924 -14.05 73.94 97.85
N ASP A 925 -14.70 73.04 98.58
CA ASP A 925 -16.09 72.98 99.08
C ASP A 925 -17.26 73.19 98.09
N ASP A 926 -17.22 74.14 97.15
CA ASP A 926 -18.34 74.56 96.29
C ASP A 926 -18.15 74.19 94.79
N GLY A 927 -18.07 72.89 94.46
CA GLY A 927 -17.86 72.43 93.07
C GLY A 927 -18.43 71.06 92.73
N ILE A 928 -18.48 70.75 91.43
CA ILE A 928 -18.73 69.40 90.90
C ILE A 928 -17.71 69.12 89.78
N ASN A 929 -17.06 67.95 89.84
CA ASN A 929 -16.13 67.47 88.81
C ASN A 929 -16.69 66.19 88.17
N ILE A 930 -16.67 66.08 86.84
CA ILE A 930 -17.12 64.91 86.08
C ILE A 930 -15.99 64.43 85.15
N PHE A 931 -15.58 63.16 85.25
CA PHE A 931 -14.44 62.62 84.50
C PHE A 931 -14.43 61.07 84.48
N PRO A 932 -13.73 60.40 83.54
CA PRO A 932 -13.18 60.95 82.30
C PRO A 932 -14.28 61.31 81.29
N ASN A 933 -13.92 62.05 80.24
CA ASN A 933 -14.81 62.50 79.16
C ASN A 933 -14.03 62.60 77.83
N PRO A 934 -14.13 61.63 76.91
CA PRO A 934 -15.14 60.57 76.84
C PRO A 934 -14.85 59.35 77.72
N ALA A 935 -15.82 58.96 78.56
CA ALA A 935 -15.75 57.75 79.36
C ALA A 935 -15.93 56.47 78.51
N SER A 936 -14.97 55.54 78.63
CA SER A 936 -14.95 54.26 77.90
C SER A 936 -15.44 53.05 78.71
N GLY A 937 -15.77 53.23 80.00
CA GLY A 937 -16.27 52.15 80.87
C GLY A 937 -17.04 52.62 82.11
N TYR A 938 -16.59 53.70 82.75
CA TYR A 938 -17.26 54.32 83.89
C TYR A 938 -17.03 55.84 83.89
N VAL A 939 -18.02 56.59 84.38
CA VAL A 939 -17.92 58.02 84.67
C VAL A 939 -17.93 58.24 86.18
N THR A 940 -17.05 59.09 86.67
CA THR A 940 -16.98 59.55 88.06
C THR A 940 -17.57 60.94 88.16
N ILE A 941 -18.40 61.17 89.17
CA ILE A 941 -18.91 62.49 89.57
C ILE A 941 -18.48 62.73 91.01
N ILE A 942 -17.68 63.76 91.26
CA ILE A 942 -17.32 64.22 92.61
C ILE A 942 -18.12 65.49 92.92
N THR A 943 -18.75 65.56 94.08
CA THR A 943 -19.51 66.73 94.56
C THR A 943 -18.89 67.31 95.82
N GLY A 944 -18.92 68.64 95.94
CA GLY A 944 -18.56 69.37 97.15
C GLY A 944 -19.57 69.20 98.29
N ALA A 945 -19.58 70.15 99.22
CA ALA A 945 -20.42 70.11 100.42
C ALA A 945 -21.79 70.76 100.19
N GLY A 946 -22.88 69.98 100.27
CA GLY A 946 -24.25 70.48 100.20
C GLY A 946 -25.25 69.44 99.71
N ASP A 947 -26.52 69.83 99.60
CA ASP A 947 -27.58 68.99 99.04
C ASP A 947 -27.50 69.02 97.50
N PHE A 948 -27.22 67.87 96.87
CA PHE A 948 -27.17 67.72 95.42
C PHE A 948 -28.22 66.73 94.92
N VAL A 949 -28.73 66.93 93.70
CA VAL A 949 -29.59 65.95 93.03
C VAL A 949 -29.11 65.74 91.60
N ILE A 950 -28.57 64.56 91.32
CA ILE A 950 -28.02 64.18 90.01
C ILE A 950 -29.10 63.52 89.16
N ARG A 951 -29.24 63.96 87.91
CA ARG A 951 -30.07 63.33 86.88
C ARG A 951 -29.31 63.26 85.57
N ILE A 952 -29.23 62.08 84.97
CA ILE A 952 -28.59 61.88 83.66
C ILE A 952 -29.68 61.52 82.67
N TYR A 953 -29.73 62.25 81.56
CA TYR A 953 -30.63 62.02 80.44
C TYR A 953 -29.81 61.52 79.24
N ASN A 954 -30.38 60.65 78.41
CA ASN A 954 -29.78 60.33 77.11
C ASN A 954 -30.07 61.43 76.08
N GLN A 955 -29.46 61.33 74.90
CA GLN A 955 -29.64 62.25 73.77
C GLN A 955 -31.09 62.46 73.29
N THR A 956 -32.06 61.61 73.66
CA THR A 956 -33.49 61.80 73.34
C THR A 956 -34.28 62.45 74.48
N GLY A 957 -33.61 62.90 75.55
CA GLY A 957 -34.24 63.57 76.70
C GLY A 957 -34.89 62.63 77.70
N VAL A 958 -34.65 61.31 77.61
CA VAL A 958 -35.17 60.32 78.56
C VAL A 958 -34.22 60.20 79.74
N LEU A 959 -34.76 60.26 80.96
CA LEU A 959 -34.02 60.09 82.21
C LEU A 959 -33.53 58.63 82.33
N VAL A 960 -32.21 58.43 82.33
CA VAL A 960 -31.57 57.10 82.45
C VAL A 960 -30.97 56.84 83.84
N TYR A 961 -30.63 57.89 84.59
CA TYR A 961 -30.10 57.77 85.95
C TYR A 961 -30.60 58.93 86.83
N HIS A 962 -30.87 58.66 88.11
CA HIS A 962 -31.31 59.66 89.08
C HIS A 962 -30.89 59.26 90.50
N ASP A 963 -30.15 60.14 91.16
CA ASP A 963 -29.81 60.04 92.57
C ASP A 963 -30.24 61.33 93.30
N PRO A 964 -31.16 61.26 94.28
CA PRO A 964 -31.62 62.41 95.05
C PRO A 964 -30.75 62.76 96.27
N ASP A 965 -29.75 61.94 96.63
CA ASP A 965 -28.86 62.15 97.78
C ASP A 965 -27.49 61.47 97.52
N PRO A 966 -26.72 61.96 96.54
CA PRO A 966 -25.53 61.26 96.04
C PRO A 966 -24.34 61.40 97.01
N PRO A 967 -23.49 60.35 97.12
CA PRO A 967 -22.25 60.45 97.89
C PRO A 967 -21.25 61.42 97.24
N ALA A 968 -20.38 62.02 98.06
CA ALA A 968 -19.36 63.00 97.64
C ALA A 968 -18.44 62.51 96.49
N GLN A 969 -18.31 61.21 96.29
CA GLN A 969 -17.82 60.62 95.05
C GLN A 969 -18.76 59.48 94.62
N LEU A 970 -19.32 59.62 93.42
CA LEU A 970 -20.22 58.68 92.77
C LEU A 970 -19.54 58.13 91.50
N VAL A 971 -19.56 56.82 91.30
CA VAL A 971 -18.98 56.16 90.10
C VAL A 971 -20.06 55.33 89.42
N ILE A 972 -20.28 55.57 88.12
CA ILE A 972 -21.36 54.97 87.34
C ILE A 972 -20.78 54.26 86.10
N PRO A 973 -20.90 52.93 85.98
CA PRO A 973 -20.58 52.21 84.74
C PRO A 973 -21.42 52.70 83.56
N VAL A 974 -20.79 52.92 82.40
CA VAL A 974 -21.44 53.49 81.18
C VAL A 974 -22.55 52.56 80.65
N GLU A 975 -22.40 51.25 80.83
CA GLU A 975 -23.44 50.25 80.54
C GLU A 975 -24.76 50.53 81.28
N ASN A 976 -24.72 51.03 82.53
CA ASN A 976 -25.90 51.36 83.33
C ASN A 976 -26.61 52.64 82.87
N LEU A 977 -25.99 53.43 81.97
CA LEU A 977 -26.63 54.57 81.31
C LEU A 977 -27.26 54.17 79.95
N GLY A 978 -27.05 52.94 79.49
CA GLY A 978 -27.52 52.43 78.20
C GLY A 978 -26.43 52.23 77.14
N GLY A 979 -25.14 52.35 77.50
CA GLY A 979 -24.01 52.12 76.61
C GLY A 979 -23.46 53.38 75.95
N ASN A 980 -22.85 53.23 74.77
CA ASN A 980 -22.13 54.33 74.11
C ASN A 980 -23.10 55.36 73.51
N GLY A 981 -23.00 56.63 73.93
CA GLY A 981 -23.81 57.72 73.41
C GLY A 981 -23.53 59.06 74.09
N ILE A 982 -24.21 60.12 73.64
CA ILE A 982 -24.16 61.43 74.28
C ILE A 982 -25.21 61.49 75.40
N TYR A 983 -24.77 61.93 76.58
CA TYR A 983 -25.58 62.04 77.79
C TYR A 983 -25.57 63.47 78.33
N LEU A 984 -26.72 63.93 78.80
CA LEU A 984 -26.91 65.25 79.39
C LEU A 984 -27.07 65.10 80.90
N VAL A 985 -25.99 65.38 81.63
CA VAL A 985 -25.99 65.41 83.10
C VAL A 985 -26.58 66.74 83.57
N ARG A 986 -27.64 66.66 84.37
CA ARG A 986 -28.26 67.78 85.07
C ARG A 986 -28.11 67.55 86.57
N VAL A 987 -27.39 68.43 87.24
CA VAL A 987 -27.39 68.52 88.70
C VAL A 987 -28.19 69.74 89.13
N ASN A 988 -29.10 69.58 90.08
CA ASN A 988 -29.73 70.71 90.77
C ASN A 988 -28.96 70.95 92.08
N SER A 989 -28.36 72.13 92.24
CA SER A 989 -27.84 72.67 93.52
C SER A 989 -27.74 74.20 93.45
N SER A 990 -27.28 74.85 94.52
CA SER A 990 -27.01 76.30 94.58
C SER A 990 -25.62 76.71 94.07
N VAL A 991 -24.81 75.76 93.62
CA VAL A 991 -23.40 75.95 93.23
C VAL A 991 -23.26 76.55 91.82
N LYS A 992 -22.20 77.34 91.59
CA LYS A 992 -21.99 78.11 90.34
C LYS A 992 -20.89 77.56 89.41
N ARG A 993 -20.24 76.45 89.77
CA ARG A 993 -19.10 75.89 89.01
C ARG A 993 -19.27 74.39 88.80
N LEU A 994 -19.30 73.98 87.54
CA LEU A 994 -19.19 72.61 87.07
C LEU A 994 -17.90 72.52 86.27
N VAL A 995 -17.12 71.46 86.48
CA VAL A 995 -15.92 71.15 85.71
C VAL A 995 -16.11 69.76 85.11
N VAL A 996 -15.85 69.65 83.81
CA VAL A 996 -15.68 68.36 83.13
C VAL A 996 -14.19 68.24 82.85
N LEU A 997 -13.61 67.08 83.15
CA LEU A 997 -12.21 66.75 82.85
C LEU A 997 -12.23 65.51 81.94
N ASP A 998 -11.29 65.48 81.00
CA ASP A 998 -11.22 64.45 79.97
C ASP A 998 -10.65 63.11 80.48
#